data_AF-A0A1G2HTU6-F1
#
_entry.id   AF-A0A1G2HTU6-F1
#
_cell.length_a   1.000
_cell.length_b   1.000
_cell.length_c   1.000
_cell.angle_alpha   90.00
_cell.angle_beta   90.00
_cell.angle_gamma   90.00
#
_symmetry.space_group_name_H-M   'P 1'
#
loop_
_entity.id
_entity.type
_entity.pdbx_description
1 polymer ?
#
loop_
_entity_poly.entity_id
_entity_poly.type
_entity_poly.pdbx_seq_one_letter_code
_entity_poly.pdbx_strand_id
1 'polypeptide(L)'
;MKPLIVVGINDSHDASACVIKNGELVCAISEERLQRVKNRGGFPKRAIEKCLEIAGITIEEVDYVTIGNQQVSCANLHNLITSMNIRDHYTLEEKYWQPVIYDKKDIKLADVFPHHKAKGGNYYPLQNIPFAFNRELNEEAKEMTSIVRREYIETYFNLPSERVIFVDHHLSHAYFGYYTNPLRTQKKDFLVLTADAGGDGTYETVNVFRNGKHECIHRAHDNVIAKMYSSITLLLGMKPHEHEYKVMGLAPYSRGYEKERPFKVFMECLDVEGLKFKRNPEMTDFFKYFQEKLKGCRFDGIAGGVQDFAEELMVKWVSNCIKETGIKDVVISGGLALNIKINKRLAELEMVDSLYIPPGAGDESLSIGSAYVLLDRLKLDQLNYKNIPTLTHAYLGNEASKTEIEQLLNHPLIQERYDIIANASADDIAQLLAAGEICAVFQGRMEFGPRALGHRSILANPSDQQAVAKINEAIKQRDFWMPFTPSILTERISDYVINPKQINCSYMTIGFDTTPLGRKHLAAAIHPFDKTARPQRVEPESNPLYYKIIKAFERKTGIGAVLNTSLNIHGKPIVMKPIEIAEEIISVEDVQLDNIYVEGYLLRKKKFIERAEEVESAGSGVEKWVKEKDIEKGVGTEMYALMQRLFPICRSITGKGVRETLQIIKEHLPTLEVFEVPTGTKVFDWTVPKEWNIKDAYVLNSKGVKVIDFQRSNIHVVSYSIPVHQKMGLEELKKHLHTLPEHPDWIPYSTSYYKEDWGFCLTHRELEALPEDQYEAVIESSLTEGSLTYGEMFLPGKNPEEVLLTCYVCHPSMCNDNLSGVVLLTQLIKELQSRCSNYYSYRFLFIPETIGAITWLARNERNIGKIKHGLVATCV
;
A
#
# COMPACT_ATOMS: atom_id res chain seq x y z
N MET A 1 -10.31 38.73 31.21
CA MET A 1 -11.43 37.80 30.97
C MET A 1 -10.87 36.39 30.96
N LYS A 2 -11.57 35.41 31.55
CA LYS A 2 -11.20 33.98 31.41
C LYS A 2 -11.20 33.65 29.90
N PRO A 3 -10.20 32.92 29.38
CA PRO A 3 -10.22 32.51 27.98
C PRO A 3 -11.42 31.60 27.71
N LEU A 4 -12.13 31.81 26.60
CA LEU A 4 -13.18 30.90 26.12
C LEU A 4 -12.52 29.64 25.57
N ILE A 5 -12.89 28.48 26.11
CA ILE A 5 -12.35 27.17 25.72
C ILE A 5 -13.47 26.32 25.12
N VAL A 6 -13.30 25.95 23.84
CA VAL A 6 -14.22 25.06 23.12
C VAL A 6 -13.48 23.80 22.72
N VAL A 7 -14.04 22.64 23.09
CA VAL A 7 -13.59 21.34 22.59
C VAL A 7 -14.52 20.87 21.49
N GLY A 8 -14.00 20.73 20.28
CA GLY A 8 -14.75 20.15 19.16
C GLY A 8 -14.47 18.67 19.06
N ILE A 9 -15.51 17.86 18.80
CA ILE A 9 -15.39 16.42 18.61
C ILE A 9 -16.12 15.95 17.35
N ASN A 10 -15.55 14.95 16.70
CA ASN A 10 -16.24 14.11 15.73
C ASN A 10 -16.23 12.67 16.24
N ASP A 11 -17.39 12.03 16.22
CA ASP A 11 -17.59 10.68 16.73
C ASP A 11 -18.24 9.74 15.69
N SER A 12 -18.31 10.17 14.42
CA SER A 12 -18.78 9.37 13.30
C SER A 12 -17.66 8.46 12.76
N HIS A 13 -17.40 8.48 11.45
CA HIS A 13 -16.19 7.95 10.84
C HIS A 13 -15.04 8.96 11.05
N ASP A 14 -13.78 8.50 11.06
CA ASP A 14 -12.60 9.37 11.31
C ASP A 14 -12.75 10.26 12.56
N ALA A 15 -13.08 9.63 13.68
CA ALA A 15 -13.25 10.30 14.97
C ALA A 15 -12.02 11.16 15.31
N SER A 16 -12.27 12.37 15.79
CA SER A 16 -11.24 13.38 16.00
C SER A 16 -11.66 14.37 17.09
N ALA A 17 -10.68 15.10 17.62
CA ALA A 17 -10.94 16.19 18.55
C ALA A 17 -10.07 17.41 18.22
N CYS A 18 -10.52 18.58 18.64
CA CYS A 18 -9.75 19.81 18.61
C CYS A 18 -9.99 20.66 19.86
N VAL A 19 -9.07 21.58 20.14
CA VAL A 19 -9.26 22.64 21.14
C VAL A 19 -9.13 24.00 20.47
N ILE A 20 -10.14 24.85 20.67
CA ILE A 20 -10.09 26.27 20.32
C ILE A 20 -10.06 27.09 21.61
N LYS A 21 -9.06 27.98 21.72
CA LYS A 21 -8.88 28.87 22.87
C LYS A 21 -8.93 30.33 22.38
N ASN A 22 -9.92 31.10 22.84
CA ASN A 22 -10.16 32.47 22.39
C ASN A 22 -10.24 32.64 20.86
N GLY A 23 -10.83 31.65 20.17
CA GLY A 23 -10.97 31.66 18.71
C GLY A 23 -9.74 31.15 17.94
N GLU A 24 -8.62 30.88 18.61
CA GLU A 24 -7.44 30.27 17.99
C GLU A 24 -7.50 28.74 18.07
N LEU A 25 -7.34 28.06 16.94
CA LEU A 25 -7.20 26.61 16.87
C LEU A 25 -5.83 26.19 17.40
N VAL A 26 -5.79 25.70 18.64
CA VAL A 26 -4.55 25.33 19.33
C VAL A 26 -4.01 24.00 18.82
N CYS A 27 -4.90 23.01 18.69
CA CYS A 27 -4.55 21.66 18.27
C CYS A 27 -5.76 20.91 17.73
N ALA A 28 -5.49 19.90 16.91
CA ALA A 28 -6.47 18.94 16.42
C ALA A 28 -5.78 17.60 16.14
N ILE A 29 -6.44 16.49 16.46
CA ILE A 29 -5.88 15.14 16.27
C ILE A 29 -6.99 14.12 15.97
N SER A 30 -6.69 13.19 15.08
CA SER A 30 -7.58 12.05 14.77
C SER A 30 -7.30 10.88 15.71
N GLU A 31 -8.36 10.25 16.22
CA GLU A 31 -8.31 9.11 17.14
C GLU A 31 -7.54 7.92 16.55
N GLU A 32 -7.58 7.74 15.22
CA GLU A 32 -6.82 6.69 14.54
C GLU A 32 -5.31 6.74 14.81
N ARG A 33 -4.74 7.95 14.98
CA ARG A 33 -3.31 8.14 15.26
C ARG A 33 -2.92 7.61 16.63
N LEU A 34 -3.85 7.69 17.58
CA LEU A 34 -3.66 7.34 18.99
C LEU A 34 -4.02 5.89 19.30
N GLN A 35 -5.01 5.33 18.59
CA GLN A 35 -5.41 3.93 18.74
C GLN A 35 -4.70 2.98 17.78
N ARG A 36 -3.99 3.52 16.78
CA ARG A 36 -3.32 2.75 15.72
C ARG A 36 -4.30 1.89 14.89
N VAL A 37 -5.56 2.34 14.82
CA VAL A 37 -6.65 1.72 14.06
C VAL A 37 -7.13 2.74 13.03
N LYS A 38 -6.90 2.48 11.74
CA LYS A 38 -7.31 3.39 10.66
C LYS A 38 -8.80 3.65 10.68
N ASN A 39 -9.21 4.86 10.32
CA ASN A 39 -10.62 5.23 10.17
C ASN A 39 -11.46 4.96 11.44
N ARG A 40 -10.85 5.11 12.61
CA ARG A 40 -11.51 4.83 13.89
C ARG A 40 -12.69 5.76 14.08
N GLY A 41 -13.86 5.21 14.37
CA GLY A 41 -15.09 5.94 14.71
C GLY A 41 -15.50 5.82 16.19
N GLY A 42 -16.57 6.53 16.56
CA GLY A 42 -17.07 6.60 17.95
C GLY A 42 -16.41 7.69 18.80
N PHE A 43 -16.71 7.73 20.10
CA PHE A 43 -16.25 8.82 20.98
C PHE A 43 -14.71 8.94 20.99
N PRO A 44 -14.13 10.10 20.64
CA PRO A 44 -12.69 10.27 20.45
C PRO A 44 -11.95 10.58 21.77
N LYS A 45 -12.04 9.67 22.76
CA LYS A 45 -11.52 9.93 24.12
C LYS A 45 -10.03 10.25 24.12
N ARG A 46 -9.18 9.46 23.43
CA ARG A 46 -7.73 9.69 23.46
C ARG A 46 -7.37 10.99 22.76
N ALA A 47 -8.09 11.35 21.70
CA ALA A 47 -7.88 12.60 20.98
C ALA A 47 -8.27 13.80 21.85
N ILE A 48 -9.38 13.72 22.58
CA ILE A 48 -9.78 14.75 23.56
C ILE A 48 -8.69 14.93 24.61
N GLU A 49 -8.30 13.84 25.28
CA GLU A 49 -7.27 13.86 26.33
C GLU A 49 -5.96 14.46 25.80
N LYS A 50 -5.56 14.06 24.59
CA LYS A 50 -4.33 14.57 23.98
C LYS A 50 -4.44 16.04 23.58
N CYS A 51 -5.58 16.50 23.10
CA CYS A 51 -5.81 17.91 22.80
C CYS A 51 -5.81 18.78 24.06
N LEU A 52 -6.40 18.31 25.16
CA LEU A 52 -6.34 19.00 26.45
C LEU A 52 -4.89 19.12 26.95
N GLU A 53 -4.11 18.04 26.83
CA GLU A 53 -2.68 18.02 27.15
C GLU A 53 -1.89 19.03 26.33
N ILE A 54 -2.04 19.02 25.00
CA ILE A 54 -1.34 19.96 24.09
C ILE A 54 -1.73 21.42 24.40
N ALA A 55 -2.99 21.67 24.73
CA ALA A 55 -3.48 23.01 25.06
C ALA A 55 -3.14 23.45 26.49
N GLY A 56 -2.59 22.56 27.33
CA GLY A 56 -2.23 22.84 28.72
C GLY A 56 -3.43 23.23 29.57
N ILE A 57 -4.57 22.57 29.38
CA ILE A 57 -5.84 22.83 30.08
C ILE A 57 -6.40 21.54 30.68
N THR A 58 -7.18 21.67 31.75
CA THR A 58 -7.93 20.53 32.32
C THR A 58 -9.33 20.44 31.74
N ILE A 59 -9.99 19.30 31.95
CA ILE A 59 -11.35 19.08 31.45
C ILE A 59 -12.37 20.04 32.11
N GLU A 60 -12.13 20.45 33.36
CA GLU A 60 -12.97 21.39 34.11
C GLU A 60 -12.89 22.83 33.58
N GLU A 61 -11.85 23.16 32.81
CA GLU A 61 -11.70 24.48 32.23
C GLU A 61 -12.53 24.66 30.95
N VAL A 62 -12.98 23.56 30.33
CA VAL A 62 -13.76 23.55 29.09
C VAL A 62 -15.10 24.26 29.29
N ASP A 63 -15.39 25.27 28.47
CA ASP A 63 -16.63 26.03 28.57
C ASP A 63 -17.75 25.42 27.70
N TYR A 64 -17.39 24.89 26.53
CA TYR A 64 -18.33 24.26 25.60
C TYR A 64 -17.72 23.04 24.90
N VAL A 65 -18.58 22.08 24.57
CA VAL A 65 -18.25 20.95 23.70
C VAL A 65 -19.13 21.00 22.46
N THR A 66 -18.54 20.89 21.28
CA THR A 66 -19.28 20.81 20.01
C THR A 66 -19.10 19.45 19.36
N ILE A 67 -20.16 18.92 18.76
CA ILE A 67 -20.18 17.65 18.04
C ILE A 67 -20.50 17.95 16.58
N GLY A 68 -19.65 17.50 15.66
CA GLY A 68 -19.75 17.85 14.24
C GLY A 68 -20.76 17.06 13.40
N ASN A 69 -21.72 16.39 14.04
CA ASN A 69 -22.87 15.78 13.39
C ASN A 69 -24.04 15.74 14.38
N GLN A 70 -25.27 15.81 13.90
CA GLN A 70 -26.47 15.69 14.75
C GLN A 70 -26.85 14.23 14.93
N GLN A 71 -26.83 13.46 13.85
CA GLN A 71 -27.17 12.06 13.77
C GLN A 71 -25.99 11.26 13.22
N VAL A 72 -25.83 10.05 13.77
CA VAL A 72 -24.81 9.11 13.34
C VAL A 72 -25.45 7.74 13.18
N SER A 73 -24.98 6.96 12.21
CA SER A 73 -25.45 5.58 12.10
C SER A 73 -24.92 4.73 13.25
N CYS A 74 -25.77 3.89 13.84
CA CYS A 74 -25.36 3.00 14.92
C CYS A 74 -24.23 2.05 14.47
N ALA A 75 -24.26 1.59 13.22
CA ALA A 75 -23.17 0.80 12.62
C ALA A 75 -21.81 1.51 12.66
N ASN A 76 -21.77 2.85 12.52
CA ASN A 76 -20.54 3.63 12.64
C ASN A 76 -20.05 3.69 14.10
N LEU A 77 -20.96 3.87 15.07
CA LEU A 77 -20.61 3.82 16.49
C LEU A 77 -20.05 2.44 16.89
N HIS A 78 -20.60 1.37 16.30
CA HIS A 78 -20.10 0.00 16.42
C HIS A 78 -18.82 -0.28 15.61
N ASN A 79 -18.25 0.73 14.94
CA ASN A 79 -17.03 0.63 14.14
C ASN A 79 -17.07 -0.51 13.11
N LEU A 80 -18.23 -0.71 12.49
CA LEU A 80 -18.43 -1.80 11.55
C LEU A 80 -17.47 -1.66 10.36
N ILE A 81 -17.54 -0.54 9.65
CA ILE A 81 -16.73 -0.26 8.44
C ILE A 81 -15.24 -0.35 8.74
N THR A 82 -14.79 0.25 9.84
CA THR A 82 -13.40 0.18 10.32
C THR A 82 -12.90 -1.26 10.50
N SER A 83 -13.78 -2.15 10.96
CA SER A 83 -13.44 -3.53 11.30
C SER A 83 -13.42 -4.45 10.08
N MET A 84 -14.19 -4.12 9.03
CA MET A 84 -14.36 -4.93 7.84
C MET A 84 -13.08 -5.08 7.01
N ASN A 85 -12.87 -6.28 6.48
CA ASN A 85 -11.97 -6.53 5.36
C ASN A 85 -12.77 -6.56 4.04
N ILE A 86 -12.11 -6.73 2.89
CA ILE A 86 -12.76 -6.75 1.57
C ILE A 86 -13.87 -7.80 1.50
N ARG A 87 -13.64 -9.02 2.01
CA ARG A 87 -14.62 -10.11 2.01
C ARG A 87 -15.84 -9.80 2.89
N ASP A 88 -15.64 -9.09 3.99
CA ASP A 88 -16.75 -8.64 4.84
C ASP A 88 -17.63 -7.62 4.09
N HIS A 89 -17.05 -6.73 3.29
CA HIS A 89 -17.82 -5.83 2.43
C HIS A 89 -18.64 -6.60 1.38
N TYR A 90 -18.05 -7.57 0.69
CA TYR A 90 -18.83 -8.45 -0.20
C TYR A 90 -19.95 -9.20 0.55
N THR A 91 -19.67 -9.68 1.75
CA THR A 91 -20.68 -10.34 2.60
C THR A 91 -21.81 -9.39 2.95
N LEU A 92 -21.50 -8.13 3.27
CA LEU A 92 -22.49 -7.09 3.51
C LEU A 92 -23.35 -6.84 2.27
N GLU A 93 -22.74 -6.73 1.09
CA GLU A 93 -23.48 -6.56 -0.17
C GLU A 93 -24.40 -7.76 -0.45
N GLU A 94 -23.86 -8.98 -0.47
CA GLU A 94 -24.56 -10.19 -0.89
C GLU A 94 -25.62 -10.66 0.12
N LYS A 95 -25.35 -10.52 1.42
CA LYS A 95 -26.22 -11.08 2.48
C LYS A 95 -27.10 -10.04 3.16
N TYR A 96 -26.75 -8.75 3.09
CA TYR A 96 -27.57 -7.69 3.69
C TYR A 96 -28.20 -6.77 2.64
N TRP A 97 -27.40 -6.09 1.81
CA TRP A 97 -27.95 -5.06 0.91
C TRP A 97 -28.79 -5.65 -0.21
N GLN A 98 -28.30 -6.67 -0.91
CA GLN A 98 -29.06 -7.26 -2.02
C GLN A 98 -30.39 -7.88 -1.59
N PRO A 99 -30.46 -8.74 -0.55
CA PRO A 99 -31.74 -9.35 -0.16
C PRO A 99 -32.75 -8.32 0.35
N VAL A 100 -32.29 -7.22 0.94
CA VAL A 100 -33.22 -6.20 1.41
C VAL A 100 -33.67 -5.30 0.25
N ILE A 101 -32.73 -4.79 -0.54
CA ILE A 101 -33.07 -3.81 -1.58
C ILE A 101 -33.88 -4.48 -2.69
N TYR A 102 -33.47 -5.69 -3.13
CA TYR A 102 -34.10 -6.39 -4.25
C TYR A 102 -35.16 -7.39 -3.83
N ASP A 103 -34.89 -8.25 -2.84
CA ASP A 103 -35.84 -9.29 -2.42
C ASP A 103 -36.85 -8.78 -1.37
N LYS A 104 -36.71 -7.53 -0.90
CA LYS A 104 -37.54 -6.90 0.14
C LYS A 104 -37.62 -7.72 1.43
N LYS A 105 -36.55 -8.45 1.76
CA LYS A 105 -36.46 -9.23 3.01
C LYS A 105 -36.07 -8.33 4.18
N ASP A 106 -36.64 -8.59 5.35
CA ASP A 106 -36.20 -7.97 6.60
C ASP A 106 -35.00 -8.74 7.17
N ILE A 107 -33.80 -8.38 6.71
CA ILE A 107 -32.54 -8.92 7.22
C ILE A 107 -32.01 -8.00 8.31
N LYS A 108 -31.65 -8.57 9.47
CA LYS A 108 -30.97 -7.81 10.53
C LYS A 108 -29.46 -7.85 10.36
N LEU A 109 -28.80 -6.74 10.67
CA LEU A 109 -27.35 -6.66 10.59
C LEU A 109 -26.65 -7.69 11.50
N ALA A 110 -27.22 -7.92 12.68
CA ALA A 110 -26.75 -8.91 13.64
C ALA A 110 -26.81 -10.36 13.09
N ASP A 111 -27.73 -10.69 12.18
CA ASP A 111 -27.81 -12.03 11.58
C ASP A 111 -26.69 -12.26 10.56
N VAL A 112 -26.25 -11.19 9.90
CA VAL A 112 -25.16 -11.25 8.91
C VAL A 112 -23.80 -11.29 9.60
N PHE A 113 -23.64 -10.56 10.71
CA PHE A 113 -22.40 -10.52 11.49
C PHE A 113 -22.65 -10.82 12.99
N PRO A 114 -23.06 -12.05 13.36
CA PRO A 114 -23.44 -12.41 14.74
C PRO A 114 -22.27 -12.40 15.73
N HIS A 115 -21.03 -12.37 15.22
CA HIS A 115 -19.80 -12.36 16.01
C HIS A 115 -18.96 -11.10 15.75
N HIS A 116 -19.59 -10.02 15.24
CA HIS A 116 -18.90 -8.75 15.03
C HIS A 116 -18.26 -8.25 16.32
N LYS A 117 -16.99 -7.83 16.23
CA LYS A 117 -16.26 -7.18 17.31
C LYS A 117 -15.60 -5.93 16.75
N ALA A 118 -15.92 -4.78 17.35
CA ALA A 118 -15.30 -3.52 16.99
C ALA A 118 -13.78 -3.59 17.17
N LYS A 119 -13.01 -3.18 16.16
CA LYS A 119 -11.56 -2.97 16.28
C LYS A 119 -11.26 -1.69 17.05
N GLY A 120 -10.38 -1.77 18.05
CA GLY A 120 -9.99 -0.62 18.88
C GLY A 120 -10.90 -0.43 20.10
N GLY A 121 -10.52 0.50 20.97
CA GLY A 121 -11.26 0.83 22.18
C GLY A 121 -12.51 1.67 21.86
N ASN A 122 -13.68 1.18 22.28
CA ASN A 122 -14.93 1.94 22.23
C ASN A 122 -15.33 2.41 23.62
N TYR A 123 -15.79 3.66 23.70
CA TYR A 123 -16.04 4.33 24.98
C TYR A 123 -17.52 4.58 25.24
N TYR A 124 -18.34 4.71 24.19
CA TYR A 124 -19.79 4.77 24.35
C TYR A 124 -20.31 3.44 24.91
N PRO A 125 -21.43 3.46 25.67
CA PRO A 125 -22.06 2.25 26.18
C PRO A 125 -22.78 1.52 25.05
N LEU A 126 -22.03 0.82 24.20
CA LEU A 126 -22.53 0.15 23.00
C LEU A 126 -23.66 -0.86 23.27
N GLN A 127 -23.75 -1.42 24.48
CA GLN A 127 -24.86 -2.28 24.89
C GLN A 127 -26.22 -1.57 24.86
N ASN A 128 -26.23 -0.24 24.93
CA ASN A 128 -27.43 0.59 24.83
C ASN A 128 -27.66 1.13 23.41
N ILE A 129 -26.79 0.79 22.45
CA ILE A 129 -26.88 1.24 21.06
C ILE A 129 -27.13 0.01 20.16
N PRO A 130 -28.24 -0.07 19.43
CA PRO A 130 -28.51 -1.21 18.55
C PRO A 130 -27.41 -1.44 17.51
N PHE A 131 -27.01 -2.70 17.28
CA PHE A 131 -26.12 -3.05 16.17
C PHE A 131 -26.93 -3.17 14.87
N ALA A 132 -27.15 -2.04 14.21
CA ALA A 132 -28.06 -1.93 13.08
C ALA A 132 -27.73 -0.74 12.17
N PHE A 133 -28.20 -0.80 10.91
CA PHE A 133 -28.28 0.40 10.07
C PHE A 133 -29.58 1.19 10.34
N ASN A 134 -29.61 2.47 9.98
CA ASN A 134 -30.74 3.38 10.27
C ASN A 134 -32.10 2.88 9.75
N ARG A 135 -32.09 2.07 8.68
CA ARG A 135 -33.29 1.47 8.07
C ARG A 135 -33.95 0.37 8.91
N GLU A 136 -33.22 -0.22 9.85
CA GLU A 136 -33.77 -1.21 10.78
C GLU A 136 -34.41 -0.55 12.01
N LEU A 137 -34.17 0.75 12.20
CA LEU A 137 -34.52 1.49 13.39
C LEU A 137 -35.78 2.32 13.17
N ASN A 138 -36.68 2.29 14.15
CA ASN A 138 -37.78 3.26 14.26
C ASN A 138 -37.23 4.61 14.78
N GLU A 139 -38.06 5.65 14.76
CA GLU A 139 -37.64 6.99 15.21
C GLU A 139 -37.21 7.00 16.69
N GLU A 140 -37.90 6.25 17.55
CA GLU A 140 -37.55 6.12 18.97
C GLU A 140 -36.13 5.55 19.17
N ALA A 141 -35.74 4.51 18.43
CA ALA A 141 -34.41 3.92 18.52
C ALA A 141 -33.31 4.83 17.92
N LYS A 142 -33.63 5.63 16.90
CA LYS A 142 -32.72 6.66 16.36
C LYS A 142 -32.51 7.79 17.38
N GLU A 143 -33.58 8.21 18.05
CA GLU A 143 -33.54 9.23 19.10
C GLU A 143 -32.73 8.74 20.31
N MET A 144 -32.94 7.48 20.72
CA MET A 144 -32.18 6.84 21.80
C MET A 144 -30.66 6.90 21.57
N THR A 145 -30.20 6.68 20.33
CA THR A 145 -28.78 6.78 19.99
C THR A 145 -28.23 8.18 20.23
N SER A 146 -29.02 9.22 19.94
CA SER A 146 -28.64 10.61 20.15
C SER A 146 -28.64 10.98 21.64
N ILE A 147 -29.60 10.45 22.40
CA ILE A 147 -29.67 10.61 23.87
C ILE A 147 -28.44 9.99 24.53
N VAL A 148 -28.13 8.72 24.22
CA VAL A 148 -26.97 8.01 24.80
C VAL A 148 -25.66 8.75 24.54
N ARG A 149 -25.46 9.27 23.32
CA ARG A 149 -24.28 10.08 22.99
C ARG A 149 -24.20 11.34 23.84
N ARG A 150 -25.31 12.09 23.89
CA ARG A 150 -25.38 13.35 24.66
C ARG A 150 -25.11 13.12 26.15
N GLU A 151 -25.82 12.20 26.78
CA GLU A 151 -25.67 11.89 28.21
C GLU A 151 -24.23 11.47 28.54
N TYR A 152 -23.61 10.66 27.68
CA TYR A 152 -22.23 10.25 27.85
C TYR A 152 -21.26 11.45 27.78
N ILE A 153 -21.44 12.33 26.79
CA ILE A 153 -20.59 13.52 26.61
C ILE A 153 -20.77 14.49 27.79
N GLU A 154 -22.00 14.76 28.20
CA GLU A 154 -22.32 15.62 29.36
C GLU A 154 -21.65 15.10 30.63
N THR A 155 -21.75 13.78 30.87
CA THR A 155 -21.11 13.12 32.01
C THR A 155 -19.60 13.18 31.93
N TYR A 156 -19.01 12.90 30.76
CA TYR A 156 -17.56 12.87 30.58
C TYR A 156 -16.92 14.25 30.81
N PHE A 157 -17.52 15.31 30.27
CA PHE A 157 -17.03 16.68 30.46
C PHE A 157 -17.54 17.37 31.72
N ASN A 158 -18.49 16.76 32.44
CA ASN A 158 -19.19 17.37 33.56
C ASN A 158 -19.79 18.75 33.19
N LEU A 159 -20.47 18.81 32.04
CA LEU A 159 -21.08 20.02 31.51
C LEU A 159 -22.61 19.89 31.42
N PRO A 160 -23.37 20.97 31.67
CA PRO A 160 -24.81 20.98 31.48
C PRO A 160 -25.16 20.97 29.97
N SER A 161 -26.36 20.48 29.64
CA SER A 161 -26.78 20.21 28.27
C SER A 161 -26.70 21.41 27.32
N GLU A 162 -26.93 22.63 27.81
CA GLU A 162 -26.84 23.87 27.02
C GLU A 162 -25.41 24.23 26.60
N ARG A 163 -24.39 23.56 27.15
CA ARG A 163 -22.98 23.68 26.77
C ARG A 163 -22.48 22.54 25.88
N VAL A 164 -23.34 21.56 25.58
CA VAL A 164 -23.07 20.43 24.70
C VAL A 164 -23.86 20.58 23.40
N ILE A 165 -23.18 21.02 22.34
CA ILE A 165 -23.79 21.55 21.12
C ILE A 165 -23.57 20.59 19.94
N PHE A 166 -24.66 20.03 19.43
CA PHE A 166 -24.63 19.22 18.21
C PHE A 166 -24.82 20.14 17.00
N VAL A 167 -23.90 20.01 16.04
CA VAL A 167 -23.84 20.85 14.85
C VAL A 167 -24.04 19.96 13.63
N ASP A 168 -24.74 20.49 12.64
CA ASP A 168 -24.92 19.83 11.35
C ASP A 168 -23.59 19.49 10.68
N HIS A 169 -23.50 18.29 10.10
CA HIS A 169 -22.33 17.72 9.44
C HIS A 169 -21.82 18.58 8.30
N HIS A 170 -22.69 18.91 7.33
CA HIS A 170 -22.29 19.71 6.18
C HIS A 170 -22.02 21.17 6.54
N LEU A 171 -22.70 21.71 7.56
CA LEU A 171 -22.38 23.03 8.10
C LEU A 171 -20.98 23.04 8.74
N SER A 172 -20.61 21.99 9.47
CA SER A 172 -19.28 21.84 10.05
C SER A 172 -18.21 21.79 8.96
N HIS A 173 -18.41 21.00 7.90
CA HIS A 173 -17.54 21.01 6.70
C HIS A 173 -17.40 22.42 6.09
N ALA A 174 -18.50 23.13 5.92
CA ALA A 174 -18.49 24.47 5.32
C ALA A 174 -17.70 25.47 6.17
N TYR A 175 -17.92 25.46 7.49
CA TYR A 175 -17.22 26.34 8.42
C TYR A 175 -15.73 25.99 8.54
N PHE A 176 -15.36 24.70 8.50
CA PHE A 176 -13.95 24.31 8.44
C PHE A 176 -13.26 24.89 7.21
N GLY A 177 -13.84 24.68 6.02
CA GLY A 177 -13.31 25.22 4.77
C GLY A 177 -13.20 26.75 4.80
N TYR A 178 -14.23 27.44 5.28
CA TYR A 178 -14.25 28.90 5.33
C TYR A 178 -13.24 29.47 6.34
N TYR A 179 -13.26 29.04 7.59
CA TYR A 179 -12.44 29.64 8.66
C TYR A 179 -10.95 29.35 8.50
N THR A 180 -10.59 28.20 7.93
CA THR A 180 -9.20 27.85 7.66
C THR A 180 -8.63 28.49 6.41
N ASN A 181 -9.47 29.02 5.50
CA ASN A 181 -9.03 29.64 4.26
C ASN A 181 -8.14 30.88 4.51
N PRO A 182 -6.86 30.88 4.06
CA PRO A 182 -5.97 32.03 4.18
C PRO A 182 -6.47 33.30 3.50
N LEU A 183 -7.34 33.19 2.49
CA LEU A 183 -7.91 34.33 1.78
C LEU A 183 -9.11 34.97 2.51
N ARG A 184 -9.64 34.33 3.56
CA ARG A 184 -10.84 34.80 4.28
C ARG A 184 -10.73 36.25 4.76
N THR A 185 -9.54 36.68 5.17
CA THR A 185 -9.30 38.02 5.73
C THR A 185 -9.33 39.15 4.68
N GLN A 186 -9.39 38.82 3.38
CA GLN A 186 -9.36 39.79 2.28
C GLN A 186 -10.71 40.48 1.99
N LYS A 187 -11.73 40.32 2.87
CA LYS A 187 -13.10 40.88 2.70
C LYS A 187 -13.76 40.50 1.37
N LYS A 188 -13.54 39.26 0.93
CA LYS A 188 -14.15 38.68 -0.26
C LYS A 188 -15.42 37.91 0.10
N ASP A 189 -16.29 37.74 -0.89
CA ASP A 189 -17.39 36.77 -0.82
C ASP A 189 -16.86 35.41 -1.26
N PHE A 190 -17.26 34.34 -0.56
CA PHE A 190 -16.80 32.98 -0.85
C PHE A 190 -17.96 32.05 -1.15
N LEU A 191 -17.79 31.23 -2.18
CA LEU A 191 -18.65 30.11 -2.50
C LEU A 191 -18.05 28.85 -1.86
N VAL A 192 -18.71 28.32 -0.84
CA VAL A 192 -18.24 27.16 -0.08
C VAL A 192 -19.14 25.95 -0.37
N LEU A 193 -18.58 24.99 -1.08
CA LEU A 193 -19.27 23.77 -1.49
C LEU A 193 -18.85 22.62 -0.58
N THR A 194 -19.81 21.83 -0.12
CA THR A 194 -19.51 20.58 0.57
C THR A 194 -20.07 19.40 -0.20
N ALA A 195 -19.25 18.36 -0.38
CA ALA A 195 -19.60 17.15 -1.11
C ALA A 195 -19.01 15.93 -0.41
N ASP A 196 -19.86 15.00 0.00
CA ASP A 196 -19.49 13.87 0.84
C ASP A 196 -20.33 12.62 0.52
N ALA A 197 -20.00 11.47 1.13
CA ALA A 197 -20.81 10.26 1.00
C ALA A 197 -22.08 10.30 1.88
N GLY A 198 -22.14 11.16 2.90
CA GLY A 198 -23.19 11.13 3.91
C GLY A 198 -22.90 11.96 5.15
N GLY A 199 -23.91 12.68 5.63
CA GLY A 199 -23.92 13.26 6.96
C GLY A 199 -25.26 13.97 7.21
N ASP A 200 -25.93 13.68 8.34
CA ASP A 200 -27.21 14.30 8.70
C ASP A 200 -28.26 14.29 7.55
N GLY A 201 -28.34 13.18 6.82
CA GLY A 201 -29.28 12.99 5.70
C GLY A 201 -28.98 13.82 4.45
N THR A 202 -27.78 14.38 4.34
CA THR A 202 -27.33 15.28 3.26
C THR A 202 -26.04 14.74 2.64
N TYR A 203 -25.83 14.97 1.34
CA TYR A 203 -24.58 14.64 0.62
C TYR A 203 -23.92 15.86 -0.01
N GLU A 204 -24.69 16.93 -0.23
CA GLU A 204 -24.20 18.17 -0.81
C GLU A 204 -24.82 19.42 -0.18
N THR A 205 -24.01 20.48 -0.05
CA THR A 205 -24.52 21.83 0.20
C THR A 205 -23.77 22.88 -0.61
N VAL A 206 -24.48 23.96 -0.96
CA VAL A 206 -23.93 25.17 -1.55
C VAL A 206 -24.12 26.30 -0.55
N ASN A 207 -23.02 26.82 -0.04
CA ASN A 207 -23.00 27.87 0.96
C ASN A 207 -22.34 29.11 0.39
N VAL A 208 -22.86 30.26 0.78
CA VAL A 208 -22.31 31.56 0.43
C VAL A 208 -21.93 32.28 1.72
N PHE A 209 -20.70 32.78 1.77
CA PHE A 209 -20.23 33.64 2.85
C PHE A 209 -20.01 35.04 2.30
N ARG A 210 -20.89 35.99 2.67
CA ARG A 210 -20.74 37.41 2.30
C ARG A 210 -20.41 38.25 3.50
N ASN A 211 -19.29 38.95 3.48
CA ASN A 211 -18.81 39.74 4.63
C ASN A 211 -18.85 38.96 5.97
N GLY A 212 -18.48 37.68 5.95
CA GLY A 212 -18.51 36.81 7.14
C GLY A 212 -19.88 36.25 7.52
N LYS A 213 -20.96 36.61 6.82
CA LYS A 213 -22.29 36.04 7.06
C LYS A 213 -22.51 34.82 6.20
N HIS A 214 -22.87 33.71 6.83
CA HIS A 214 -23.21 32.45 6.18
C HIS A 214 -24.66 32.43 5.67
N GLU A 215 -24.86 31.89 4.48
CA GLU A 215 -26.15 31.55 3.88
C GLU A 215 -26.02 30.20 3.17
N CYS A 216 -26.88 29.23 3.49
CA CYS A 216 -26.98 27.98 2.73
C CYS A 216 -28.08 28.12 1.67
N ILE A 217 -27.69 28.17 0.39
CA ILE A 217 -28.62 28.39 -0.74
C ILE A 217 -29.09 27.09 -1.37
N HIS A 218 -28.39 25.98 -1.13
CA HIS A 218 -28.80 24.66 -1.59
C HIS A 218 -28.33 23.57 -0.63
N ARG A 219 -29.21 22.60 -0.39
CA ARG A 219 -28.97 21.40 0.42
C ARG A 219 -29.74 20.24 -0.19
N ALA A 220 -29.07 19.11 -0.42
CA ALA A 220 -29.68 17.92 -1.00
C ALA A 220 -28.88 16.65 -0.67
N HIS A 221 -29.33 15.52 -1.23
CA HIS A 221 -28.76 14.19 -1.00
C HIS A 221 -28.69 13.40 -2.32
N ASP A 222 -28.53 14.10 -3.44
CA ASP A 222 -28.51 13.50 -4.77
C ASP A 222 -27.09 13.40 -5.32
N ASN A 223 -26.12 14.11 -4.74
CA ASN A 223 -24.70 13.97 -5.10
C ASN A 223 -24.13 12.63 -4.59
N VAL A 224 -24.29 11.59 -5.40
CA VAL A 224 -23.85 10.22 -5.05
C VAL A 224 -22.47 9.87 -5.60
N ILE A 225 -21.68 10.84 -6.08
CA ILE A 225 -20.35 10.59 -6.67
C ILE A 225 -19.46 9.82 -5.70
N ALA A 226 -19.38 10.24 -4.43
CA ALA A 226 -18.56 9.57 -3.42
C ALA A 226 -19.00 8.11 -3.18
N LYS A 227 -20.32 7.85 -3.17
CA LYS A 227 -20.87 6.49 -3.03
C LYS A 227 -20.56 5.63 -4.25
N MET A 228 -20.69 6.17 -5.45
CA MET A 228 -20.30 5.49 -6.69
C MET A 228 -18.81 5.13 -6.64
N TYR A 229 -17.94 6.07 -6.24
CA TYR A 229 -16.50 5.84 -6.10
C TYR A 229 -16.18 4.71 -5.12
N SER A 230 -16.86 4.68 -3.96
CA SER A 230 -16.75 3.63 -2.94
C SER A 230 -17.20 2.27 -3.47
N SER A 231 -18.33 2.19 -4.16
CA SER A 231 -18.83 0.94 -4.76
C SER A 231 -17.92 0.43 -5.89
N ILE A 232 -17.37 1.32 -6.70
CA ILE A 232 -16.38 0.96 -7.73
C ILE A 232 -15.07 0.48 -7.10
N THR A 233 -14.66 1.08 -5.98
CA THR A 233 -13.50 0.60 -5.21
C THR A 233 -13.70 -0.85 -4.78
N LEU A 234 -14.88 -1.21 -4.26
CA LEU A 234 -15.21 -2.61 -3.95
C LEU A 234 -15.24 -3.49 -5.19
N LEU A 235 -15.87 -3.03 -6.29
CA LEU A 235 -15.98 -3.79 -7.54
C LEU A 235 -14.61 -4.15 -8.14
N LEU A 236 -13.62 -3.27 -7.94
CA LEU A 236 -12.22 -3.49 -8.35
C LEU A 236 -11.43 -4.37 -7.36
N GLY A 237 -12.08 -4.96 -6.36
CA GLY A 237 -11.46 -5.83 -5.37
C GLY A 237 -10.66 -5.07 -4.30
N MET A 238 -10.94 -3.79 -4.09
CA MET A 238 -10.25 -2.95 -3.12
C MET A 238 -11.15 -2.60 -1.93
N LYS A 239 -10.56 -2.14 -0.82
CA LYS A 239 -11.29 -1.84 0.42
C LYS A 239 -11.93 -0.45 0.35
N PRO A 240 -13.28 -0.33 0.41
CA PRO A 240 -13.97 0.95 0.50
C PRO A 240 -13.57 1.77 1.73
N HIS A 241 -13.72 3.08 1.63
CA HIS A 241 -13.34 4.09 2.64
C HIS A 241 -11.84 4.17 2.93
N GLU A 242 -11.01 3.42 2.21
CA GLU A 242 -9.56 3.44 2.36
C GLU A 242 -8.80 3.47 1.02
N HIS A 243 -9.32 2.78 0.00
CA HIS A 243 -8.61 2.54 -1.26
C HIS A 243 -9.13 3.36 -2.45
N GLU A 244 -10.03 4.32 -2.25
CA GLU A 244 -10.50 5.25 -3.31
C GLU A 244 -9.32 5.98 -3.97
N TYR A 245 -8.29 6.31 -3.20
CA TYR A 245 -7.05 6.90 -3.72
C TYR A 245 -6.28 5.99 -4.67
N LYS A 246 -6.43 4.65 -4.52
CA LYS A 246 -5.84 3.68 -5.45
C LYS A 246 -6.57 3.67 -6.78
N VAL A 247 -7.90 3.82 -6.77
CA VAL A 247 -8.70 3.98 -7.98
C VAL A 247 -8.34 5.29 -8.68
N MET A 248 -8.23 6.40 -7.94
CA MET A 248 -7.76 7.68 -8.45
C MET A 248 -6.32 7.60 -9.02
N GLY A 249 -5.43 6.85 -8.38
CA GLY A 249 -4.06 6.62 -8.86
C GLY A 249 -3.98 5.68 -10.07
N LEU A 250 -4.92 4.76 -10.22
CA LEU A 250 -5.00 3.85 -11.36
C LEU A 250 -5.61 4.54 -12.60
N ALA A 251 -6.56 5.46 -12.38
CA ALA A 251 -7.34 6.10 -13.45
C ALA A 251 -6.52 6.62 -14.64
N PRO A 252 -5.36 7.30 -14.45
CA PRO A 252 -4.62 7.84 -15.59
C PRO A 252 -3.97 6.78 -16.47
N TYR A 253 -3.78 5.54 -16.01
CA TYR A 253 -3.23 4.46 -16.85
C TYR A 253 -4.20 3.99 -17.95
N SER A 254 -5.47 4.38 -17.85
CA SER A 254 -6.51 4.02 -18.80
C SER A 254 -6.32 4.70 -20.15
N ARG A 255 -6.36 3.91 -21.23
CA ARG A 255 -6.39 4.43 -22.62
C ARG A 255 -7.80 4.91 -22.97
N GLY A 256 -7.90 5.92 -23.84
CA GLY A 256 -9.17 6.56 -24.21
C GLY A 256 -10.31 5.58 -24.52
N TYR A 257 -10.10 4.64 -25.44
CA TYR A 257 -11.15 3.69 -25.86
C TYR A 257 -11.60 2.72 -24.76
N GLU A 258 -10.77 2.45 -23.75
CA GLU A 258 -11.07 1.52 -22.65
C GLU A 258 -12.00 2.14 -21.61
N LYS A 259 -11.90 3.46 -21.43
CA LYS A 259 -12.74 4.21 -20.48
C LYS A 259 -14.01 4.80 -21.10
N GLU A 260 -14.13 4.86 -22.42
CA GLU A 260 -15.31 5.41 -23.12
C GLU A 260 -16.63 4.74 -22.69
N ARG A 261 -16.67 3.40 -22.65
CA ARG A 261 -17.89 2.68 -22.24
C ARG A 261 -18.20 2.90 -20.74
N PRO A 262 -17.27 2.66 -19.80
CA PRO A 262 -17.51 2.97 -18.38
C PRO A 262 -17.95 4.42 -18.15
N PHE A 263 -17.27 5.39 -18.77
CA PHE A 263 -17.61 6.81 -18.67
C PHE A 263 -19.05 7.09 -19.08
N LYS A 264 -19.50 6.58 -20.23
CA LYS A 264 -20.91 6.71 -20.68
C LYS A 264 -21.89 6.12 -19.68
N VAL A 265 -21.60 4.94 -19.12
CA VAL A 265 -22.44 4.33 -18.07
C VAL A 265 -22.58 5.28 -16.88
N PHE A 266 -21.49 5.87 -16.40
CA PHE A 266 -21.55 6.79 -15.27
C PHE A 266 -22.27 8.10 -15.58
N MET A 267 -22.09 8.67 -16.78
CA MET A 267 -22.80 9.89 -17.20
C MET A 267 -24.31 9.69 -17.36
N GLU A 268 -24.77 8.48 -17.70
CA GLU A 268 -26.21 8.12 -17.73
C GLU A 268 -26.81 7.96 -16.32
N CYS A 269 -25.98 7.86 -15.29
CA CYS A 269 -26.40 7.60 -13.92
C CYS A 269 -26.70 8.86 -13.11
N LEU A 270 -25.97 9.94 -13.36
CA LEU A 270 -26.05 11.15 -12.56
C LEU A 270 -25.77 12.36 -13.44
N ASP A 271 -26.67 13.34 -13.40
CA ASP A 271 -26.49 14.63 -14.06
C ASP A 271 -26.69 15.79 -13.07
N VAL A 272 -26.41 17.01 -13.49
CA VAL A 272 -26.62 18.24 -12.72
C VAL A 272 -27.38 19.27 -13.54
N GLU A 273 -28.44 19.82 -12.98
CA GLU A 273 -29.21 20.95 -13.53
C GLU A 273 -29.30 22.08 -12.50
N GLY A 274 -28.73 23.25 -12.84
CA GLY A 274 -28.55 24.32 -11.87
C GLY A 274 -27.70 23.84 -10.69
N LEU A 275 -28.22 24.01 -9.48
CA LEU A 275 -27.56 23.56 -8.24
C LEU A 275 -27.82 22.09 -7.90
N LYS A 276 -28.80 21.45 -8.55
CA LYS A 276 -29.36 20.15 -8.15
C LYS A 276 -28.76 19.01 -8.96
N PHE A 277 -28.40 17.93 -8.28
CA PHE A 277 -28.11 16.66 -8.92
C PHE A 277 -29.40 15.94 -9.30
N LYS A 278 -29.37 15.19 -10.40
CA LYS A 278 -30.46 14.36 -10.91
C LYS A 278 -29.97 12.93 -11.04
N ARG A 279 -30.35 12.11 -10.08
CA ARG A 279 -29.95 10.70 -10.02
C ARG A 279 -30.89 9.84 -10.87
N ASN A 280 -30.32 8.92 -11.62
CA ASN A 280 -31.08 7.86 -12.29
C ASN A 280 -31.77 6.98 -11.23
N PRO A 281 -33.12 6.89 -11.24
CA PRO A 281 -33.88 6.13 -10.24
C PRO A 281 -33.64 4.61 -10.32
N GLU A 282 -33.08 4.09 -11.41
CA GLU A 282 -32.72 2.66 -11.54
C GLU A 282 -31.56 2.25 -10.63
N MET A 283 -30.76 3.20 -10.14
CA MET A 283 -29.65 2.94 -9.21
C MET A 283 -30.14 2.72 -7.78
N THR A 284 -30.82 1.60 -7.55
CA THR A 284 -31.34 1.22 -6.22
C THR A 284 -30.26 0.68 -5.29
N ASP A 285 -29.27 -0.02 -5.84
CA ASP A 285 -28.04 -0.48 -5.17
C ASP A 285 -26.84 -0.26 -6.10
N PHE A 286 -25.86 0.54 -5.66
CA PHE A 286 -24.74 0.94 -6.53
C PHE A 286 -23.86 -0.26 -6.90
N PHE A 287 -23.59 -1.17 -5.96
CA PHE A 287 -22.66 -2.26 -6.19
C PHE A 287 -23.18 -3.21 -7.26
N LYS A 288 -24.39 -3.76 -7.10
CA LYS A 288 -25.01 -4.66 -8.09
C LYS A 288 -25.29 -3.96 -9.41
N TYR A 289 -25.73 -2.70 -9.37
CA TYR A 289 -25.98 -1.93 -10.59
C TYR A 289 -24.73 -1.82 -11.46
N PHE A 290 -23.59 -1.42 -10.88
CA PHE A 290 -22.33 -1.30 -11.63
C PHE A 290 -21.70 -2.64 -11.96
N GLN A 291 -21.86 -3.66 -11.12
CA GLN A 291 -21.41 -5.03 -11.43
C GLN A 291 -21.98 -5.52 -12.77
N GLU A 292 -23.27 -5.29 -13.02
CA GLU A 292 -23.92 -5.69 -14.27
C GLU A 292 -23.56 -4.75 -15.45
N LYS A 293 -23.68 -3.42 -15.27
CA LYS A 293 -23.47 -2.46 -16.36
C LYS A 293 -22.03 -2.41 -16.88
N LEU A 294 -21.06 -2.63 -15.99
CA LEU A 294 -19.63 -2.61 -16.31
C LEU A 294 -19.08 -3.98 -16.68
N LYS A 295 -19.92 -5.02 -16.75
CA LYS A 295 -19.50 -6.36 -17.17
C LYS A 295 -18.78 -6.33 -18.52
N GLY A 296 -17.57 -6.89 -18.55
CA GLY A 296 -16.69 -6.92 -19.71
C GLY A 296 -15.89 -5.63 -19.95
N CYS A 297 -15.94 -4.64 -19.06
CA CYS A 297 -15.03 -3.50 -19.09
C CYS A 297 -13.72 -3.86 -18.36
N ARG A 298 -12.58 -3.37 -18.86
CA ARG A 298 -11.27 -3.56 -18.22
C ARG A 298 -11.19 -2.73 -16.93
N PHE A 299 -10.50 -3.25 -15.92
CA PHE A 299 -10.46 -2.68 -14.56
C PHE A 299 -9.92 -1.23 -14.51
N ASP A 300 -8.88 -0.92 -15.29
CA ASP A 300 -8.35 0.44 -15.45
C ASP A 300 -9.23 1.30 -16.37
N GLY A 301 -9.93 0.70 -17.33
CA GLY A 301 -11.06 1.32 -18.05
C GLY A 301 -12.14 1.86 -17.10
N ILE A 302 -12.56 1.03 -16.13
CA ILE A 302 -13.52 1.40 -15.10
C ILE A 302 -12.98 2.53 -14.20
N ALA A 303 -11.73 2.41 -13.73
CA ALA A 303 -11.09 3.44 -12.91
C ALA A 303 -10.96 4.79 -13.66
N GLY A 304 -10.55 4.75 -14.92
CA GLY A 304 -10.48 5.94 -15.78
C GLY A 304 -11.87 6.56 -16.01
N GLY A 305 -12.88 5.74 -16.30
CA GLY A 305 -14.23 6.22 -16.57
C GLY A 305 -14.91 6.86 -15.37
N VAL A 306 -14.75 6.30 -14.16
CA VAL A 306 -15.35 6.89 -12.94
C VAL A 306 -14.66 8.20 -12.56
N GLN A 307 -13.35 8.31 -12.78
CA GLN A 307 -12.59 9.53 -12.52
C GLN A 307 -12.94 10.64 -13.50
N ASP A 308 -13.00 10.36 -14.81
CA ASP A 308 -13.42 11.30 -15.83
C ASP A 308 -14.86 11.81 -15.57
N PHE A 309 -15.77 10.90 -15.23
CA PHE A 309 -17.16 11.23 -14.85
C PHE A 309 -17.21 12.18 -13.66
N ALA A 310 -16.48 11.86 -12.58
CA ALA A 310 -16.48 12.67 -11.37
C ALA A 310 -15.91 14.08 -11.63
N GLU A 311 -14.87 14.17 -12.45
CA GLU A 311 -14.29 15.45 -12.90
C GLU A 311 -15.30 16.28 -13.70
N GLU A 312 -15.94 15.70 -14.70
CA GLU A 312 -16.88 16.41 -15.57
C GLU A 312 -18.10 16.91 -14.79
N LEU A 313 -18.67 16.06 -13.94
CA LEU A 313 -19.86 16.40 -13.19
C LEU A 313 -19.59 17.47 -12.12
N MET A 314 -18.46 17.39 -11.44
CA MET A 314 -18.06 18.43 -10.47
C MET A 314 -17.75 19.76 -11.17
N VAL A 315 -17.08 19.73 -12.33
CA VAL A 315 -16.88 20.94 -13.16
C VAL A 315 -18.23 21.56 -13.52
N LYS A 316 -19.20 20.76 -13.96
CA LYS A 316 -20.55 21.23 -14.32
C LYS A 316 -21.26 21.85 -13.11
N TRP A 317 -21.23 21.18 -11.96
CA TRP A 317 -21.88 21.67 -10.74
C TRP A 317 -21.27 22.97 -10.22
N VAL A 318 -19.95 23.04 -10.10
CA VAL A 318 -19.25 24.24 -9.64
C VAL A 318 -19.49 25.40 -10.61
N SER A 319 -19.45 25.15 -11.93
CA SER A 319 -19.75 26.16 -12.94
C SER A 319 -21.17 26.71 -12.80
N ASN A 320 -22.16 25.85 -12.53
CA ASN A 320 -23.54 26.28 -12.29
C ASN A 320 -23.67 27.10 -11.01
N CYS A 321 -23.00 26.70 -9.93
CA CYS A 321 -22.99 27.45 -8.67
C CYS A 321 -22.37 28.85 -8.84
N ILE A 322 -21.28 28.97 -9.61
CA ILE A 322 -20.66 30.27 -9.93
C ILE A 322 -21.59 31.13 -10.78
N LYS A 323 -22.28 30.56 -11.78
CA LYS A 323 -23.26 31.29 -12.60
C LYS A 323 -24.43 31.81 -11.78
N GLU A 324 -24.92 31.00 -10.84
CA GLU A 324 -26.05 31.35 -9.97
C GLU A 324 -25.68 32.46 -8.97
N THR A 325 -24.48 32.38 -8.39
CA THR A 325 -24.08 33.26 -7.28
C THR A 325 -23.25 34.47 -7.71
N GLY A 326 -22.59 34.40 -8.86
CA GLY A 326 -21.60 35.37 -9.32
C GLY A 326 -20.25 35.31 -8.58
N ILE A 327 -20.07 34.37 -7.63
CA ILE A 327 -18.88 34.32 -6.76
C ILE A 327 -17.86 33.34 -7.33
N LYS A 328 -16.62 33.81 -7.53
CA LYS A 328 -15.54 33.07 -8.20
C LYS A 328 -14.42 32.58 -7.27
N ASP A 329 -14.43 33.01 -6.00
CA ASP A 329 -13.53 32.52 -4.97
C ASP A 329 -14.18 31.29 -4.30
N VAL A 330 -13.68 30.10 -4.65
CA VAL A 330 -14.33 28.82 -4.32
C VAL A 330 -13.58 28.09 -3.21
N VAL A 331 -14.33 27.49 -2.29
CA VAL A 331 -13.82 26.57 -1.26
C VAL A 331 -14.56 25.25 -1.39
N ILE A 332 -13.85 24.12 -1.28
CA ILE A 332 -14.48 22.80 -1.29
C ILE A 332 -14.03 22.00 -0.07
N SER A 333 -14.99 21.41 0.64
CA SER A 333 -14.79 20.52 1.79
C SER A 333 -15.68 19.28 1.69
N GLY A 334 -15.51 18.30 2.58
CA GLY A 334 -16.14 16.98 2.53
C GLY A 334 -15.23 15.94 1.87
N GLY A 335 -15.53 14.65 2.07
CA GLY A 335 -14.68 13.56 1.63
C GLY A 335 -14.33 13.58 0.13
N LEU A 336 -15.21 14.08 -0.74
CA LEU A 336 -14.95 14.17 -2.18
C LEU A 336 -13.87 15.21 -2.52
N ALA A 337 -13.67 16.22 -1.66
CA ALA A 337 -12.62 17.24 -1.80
C ALA A 337 -11.20 16.66 -1.67
N LEU A 338 -11.05 15.41 -1.22
CA LEU A 338 -9.76 14.71 -1.19
C LEU A 338 -9.35 14.16 -2.57
N ASN A 339 -10.24 14.22 -3.57
CA ASN A 339 -9.95 13.87 -4.95
C ASN A 339 -9.19 15.02 -5.66
N ILE A 340 -7.88 14.87 -5.73
CA ILE A 340 -6.97 15.91 -6.23
C ILE A 340 -7.08 16.15 -7.74
N LYS A 341 -7.67 15.21 -8.48
CA LYS A 341 -7.88 15.32 -9.92
C LYS A 341 -9.11 16.19 -10.21
N ILE A 342 -10.19 16.02 -9.45
CA ILE A 342 -11.32 16.95 -9.44
C ILE A 342 -10.81 18.37 -9.13
N ASN A 343 -10.02 18.52 -8.07
CA ASN A 343 -9.51 19.83 -7.66
C ASN A 343 -8.62 20.49 -8.74
N LYS A 344 -7.80 19.69 -9.47
CA LYS A 344 -7.03 20.18 -10.62
C LYS A 344 -7.95 20.78 -11.68
N ARG A 345 -8.98 20.03 -12.09
CA ARG A 345 -9.93 20.48 -13.12
C ARG A 345 -10.66 21.75 -12.73
N LEU A 346 -11.04 21.87 -11.45
CA LEU A 346 -11.70 23.06 -10.94
C LEU A 346 -10.76 24.29 -10.91
N ALA A 347 -9.49 24.11 -10.55
CA ALA A 347 -8.51 25.19 -10.60
C ALA A 347 -8.25 25.68 -12.04
N GLU A 348 -8.38 24.82 -13.04
CA GLU A 348 -8.21 25.16 -14.46
C GLU A 348 -9.36 26.00 -15.04
N LEU A 349 -10.54 25.97 -14.44
CA LEU A 349 -11.71 26.69 -14.97
C LEU A 349 -11.48 28.20 -14.99
N GLU A 350 -11.60 28.84 -16.15
CA GLU A 350 -11.43 30.30 -16.29
C GLU A 350 -12.32 31.12 -15.35
N MET A 351 -13.50 30.59 -15.01
CA MET A 351 -14.45 31.26 -14.12
C MET A 351 -14.14 31.13 -12.62
N VAL A 352 -13.12 30.35 -12.25
CA VAL A 352 -12.64 30.22 -10.86
C VAL A 352 -11.42 31.12 -10.70
N ASP A 353 -11.54 32.15 -9.85
CA ASP A 353 -10.44 33.09 -9.58
C ASP A 353 -9.50 32.54 -8.50
N SER A 354 -10.06 31.92 -7.46
CA SER A 354 -9.30 31.22 -6.43
C SER A 354 -10.00 29.93 -6.01
N LEU A 355 -9.21 28.95 -5.57
CA LEU A 355 -9.69 27.66 -5.08
C LEU A 355 -8.94 27.32 -3.79
N TYR A 356 -9.67 26.95 -2.74
CA TYR A 356 -9.06 26.51 -1.47
C TYR A 356 -9.64 25.18 -1.00
N ILE A 357 -8.77 24.18 -0.81
CA ILE A 357 -9.10 22.89 -0.24
C ILE A 357 -8.32 22.75 1.07
N PRO A 358 -8.98 22.69 2.24
CA PRO A 358 -8.30 22.64 3.52
C PRO A 358 -7.56 21.30 3.72
N PRO A 359 -6.57 21.23 4.62
CA PRO A 359 -5.91 19.98 4.96
C PRO A 359 -6.90 19.05 5.67
N GLY A 360 -7.01 17.80 5.22
CA GLY A 360 -7.93 16.83 5.83
C GLY A 360 -9.40 17.25 5.71
N ALA A 361 -9.87 17.49 4.48
CA ALA A 361 -11.24 17.93 4.20
C ALA A 361 -12.33 16.87 4.48
N GLY A 362 -11.97 15.66 4.93
CA GLY A 362 -12.90 14.60 5.30
C GLY A 362 -13.51 14.79 6.70
N ASP A 363 -14.17 13.75 7.20
CA ASP A 363 -14.91 13.78 8.47
C ASP A 363 -14.03 14.08 9.68
N GLU A 364 -12.71 13.85 9.58
CA GLU A 364 -11.78 14.26 10.62
C GLU A 364 -11.88 15.75 10.94
N SER A 365 -12.28 16.60 9.99
CA SER A 365 -12.38 18.04 10.16
C SER A 365 -13.62 18.53 10.91
N LEU A 366 -14.63 17.67 11.11
CA LEU A 366 -15.92 18.05 11.70
C LEU A 366 -15.78 18.56 13.14
N SER A 367 -14.78 18.05 13.89
CA SER A 367 -14.43 18.56 15.22
C SER A 367 -14.10 20.05 15.17
N ILE A 368 -13.24 20.47 14.23
CA ILE A 368 -12.83 21.86 14.05
C ILE A 368 -14.00 22.71 13.51
N GLY A 369 -14.68 22.21 12.48
CA GLY A 369 -15.80 22.92 11.85
C GLY A 369 -16.93 23.26 12.81
N SER A 370 -17.34 22.30 13.63
CA SER A 370 -18.40 22.49 14.63
C SER A 370 -18.06 23.53 15.68
N ALA A 371 -16.80 23.58 16.11
CA ALA A 371 -16.31 24.58 17.06
C ALA A 371 -16.36 25.99 16.44
N TYR A 372 -16.00 26.14 15.16
CA TYR A 372 -16.16 27.43 14.46
C TYR A 372 -17.63 27.84 14.29
N VAL A 373 -18.55 26.90 14.06
CA VAL A 373 -19.99 27.20 14.03
C VAL A 373 -20.47 27.76 15.36
N LEU A 374 -20.07 27.16 16.48
CA LEU A 374 -20.42 27.68 17.80
C LEU A 374 -19.86 29.09 18.00
N LEU A 375 -18.59 29.29 17.67
CA LEU A 375 -17.94 30.60 17.81
C LEU A 375 -18.69 31.68 17.04
N ASP A 376 -19.09 31.42 15.80
CA ASP A 376 -19.89 32.35 15.00
C ASP A 376 -21.27 32.62 15.61
N ARG A 377 -21.95 31.59 16.11
CA ARG A 377 -23.28 31.71 16.74
C ARG A 377 -23.26 32.52 18.04
N LEU A 378 -22.20 32.40 18.82
CA LEU A 378 -22.09 33.13 20.09
C LEU A 378 -21.99 34.65 19.88
N LYS A 379 -21.63 35.13 18.67
CA LYS A 379 -21.60 36.57 18.31
C LYS A 379 -20.96 37.46 19.39
N LEU A 380 -19.97 36.98 20.14
CA LEU A 380 -19.51 37.68 21.34
C LEU A 380 -18.70 38.91 20.92
N ASP A 381 -19.33 40.08 20.95
CA ASP A 381 -18.68 41.39 20.74
C ASP A 381 -17.43 41.60 21.63
N GLN A 382 -17.26 40.77 22.67
CA GLN A 382 -16.11 40.76 23.59
C GLN A 382 -14.82 40.12 23.04
N LEU A 383 -14.88 39.25 22.02
CA LEU A 383 -13.70 38.50 21.50
C LEU A 383 -13.02 39.16 20.28
N ASN A 384 -13.53 40.29 19.79
CA ASN A 384 -13.03 40.94 18.57
C ASN A 384 -12.89 39.95 17.39
N TYR A 385 -13.98 39.23 17.09
CA TYR A 385 -14.10 38.17 16.05
C TYR A 385 -13.54 38.50 14.65
N LYS A 386 -13.27 39.77 14.37
CA LYS A 386 -12.51 40.20 13.18
C LYS A 386 -11.11 39.58 13.09
N ASN A 387 -10.60 38.97 14.18
CA ASN A 387 -9.24 38.48 14.31
C ASN A 387 -9.09 36.96 14.52
N ILE A 388 -10.12 36.12 14.27
CA ILE A 388 -9.89 34.65 14.28
C ILE A 388 -8.78 34.34 13.27
N PRO A 389 -7.65 33.74 13.67
CA PRO A 389 -6.55 33.47 12.76
C PRO A 389 -6.97 32.51 11.64
N THR A 390 -6.40 32.69 10.45
CA THR A 390 -6.49 31.69 9.39
C THR A 390 -5.49 30.56 9.64
N LEU A 391 -5.73 29.40 9.05
CA LEU A 391 -4.79 28.29 9.17
C LEU A 391 -3.56 28.53 8.28
N THR A 392 -2.39 28.68 8.90
CA THR A 392 -1.12 28.87 8.20
C THR A 392 -0.40 27.56 7.90
N HIS A 393 -0.62 26.54 8.72
CA HIS A 393 -0.05 25.20 8.56
C HIS A 393 -0.95 24.11 9.14
N ALA A 394 -0.74 22.86 8.75
CA ALA A 394 -1.49 21.71 9.24
C ALA A 394 -0.85 21.00 10.46
N TYR A 395 0.24 21.52 11.04
CA TYR A 395 0.95 20.92 12.19
C TYR A 395 0.19 21.13 13.51
N LEU A 396 -0.96 20.46 13.66
CA LEU A 396 -1.90 20.64 14.77
C LEU A 396 -1.86 19.51 15.81
N GLY A 397 -1.16 18.41 15.51
CA GLY A 397 -1.11 17.23 16.36
C GLY A 397 -0.02 17.27 17.43
N ASN A 398 0.32 16.07 17.92
CA ASN A 398 1.31 15.86 18.98
C ASN A 398 2.74 16.16 18.54
N GLU A 399 3.54 16.70 19.46
CA GLU A 399 5.00 16.77 19.38
C GLU A 399 5.61 15.71 20.33
N ALA A 400 6.71 15.08 19.93
CA ALA A 400 7.31 14.06 20.77
C ALA A 400 8.01 14.67 21.99
N SER A 401 7.77 14.08 23.16
CA SER A 401 8.52 14.42 24.37
C SER A 401 9.95 13.86 24.32
N LYS A 402 10.86 14.44 25.13
CA LYS A 402 12.22 13.90 25.30
C LYS A 402 12.21 12.43 25.73
N THR A 403 11.31 12.07 26.64
CA THR A 403 11.16 10.70 27.11
C THR A 403 10.72 9.75 26.00
N GLU A 404 9.83 10.16 25.10
CA GLU A 404 9.42 9.34 23.95
C GLU A 404 10.55 9.15 22.92
N ILE A 405 11.41 10.17 22.75
CA ILE A 405 12.62 10.06 21.92
C ILE A 405 13.59 9.07 22.58
N GLU A 406 13.88 9.23 23.87
CA GLU A 406 14.75 8.33 24.63
C GLU A 406 14.25 6.87 24.62
N GLN A 407 12.94 6.65 24.70
CA GLN A 407 12.33 5.32 24.56
C GLN A 407 12.65 4.68 23.21
N LEU A 408 12.56 5.44 22.11
CA LEU A 408 12.95 4.94 20.79
C LEU A 408 14.46 4.65 20.74
N LEU A 409 15.29 5.61 21.17
CA LEU A 409 16.74 5.45 21.12
C LEU A 409 17.19 4.23 21.92
N ASN A 410 16.58 3.95 23.08
CA ASN A 410 16.90 2.80 23.93
C ASN A 410 16.15 1.52 23.53
N HIS A 411 15.31 1.55 22.50
CA HIS A 411 14.56 0.37 22.08
C HIS A 411 15.53 -0.72 21.60
N PRO A 412 15.37 -1.99 22.01
CA PRO A 412 16.31 -3.07 21.68
C PRO A 412 16.61 -3.18 20.17
N LEU A 413 15.58 -3.15 19.32
CA LEU A 413 15.75 -3.20 17.86
C LEU A 413 16.57 -2.02 17.30
N ILE A 414 16.48 -0.84 17.91
CA ILE A 414 17.24 0.33 17.48
C ILE A 414 18.70 0.17 17.88
N GLN A 415 18.95 -0.14 19.15
CA GLN A 415 20.30 -0.36 19.69
C GLN A 415 21.04 -1.48 18.97
N GLU A 416 20.33 -2.55 18.60
CA GLU A 416 20.87 -3.67 17.84
C GLU A 416 21.24 -3.25 16.41
N ARG A 417 20.29 -2.66 15.67
CA ARG A 417 20.38 -2.52 14.20
C ARG A 417 20.92 -1.19 13.69
N TYR A 418 20.97 -0.14 14.51
CA TYR A 418 21.31 1.22 14.06
C TYR A 418 22.43 1.84 14.88
N ASP A 419 23.30 2.59 14.21
CA ASP A 419 24.19 3.57 14.81
C ASP A 419 23.42 4.87 15.06
N ILE A 420 23.55 5.42 16.26
CA ILE A 420 22.84 6.63 16.69
C ILE A 420 23.80 7.81 16.62
N ILE A 421 23.51 8.75 15.72
CA ILE A 421 24.30 9.97 15.52
C ILE A 421 23.51 11.16 16.07
N ALA A 422 24.01 11.79 17.13
CA ALA A 422 23.41 12.99 17.71
C ALA A 422 23.78 14.26 16.94
N ASN A 423 22.98 15.32 17.11
CA ASN A 423 23.15 16.63 16.46
C ASN A 423 23.15 16.56 14.92
N ALA A 424 22.38 15.63 14.36
CA ALA A 424 22.19 15.53 12.92
C ALA A 424 21.51 16.78 12.37
N SER A 425 22.03 17.25 11.24
CA SER A 425 21.61 18.48 10.58
C SER A 425 20.78 18.21 9.32
N ALA A 426 20.19 19.27 8.78
CA ALA A 426 19.54 19.23 7.47
C ALA A 426 20.51 18.81 6.34
N ASP A 427 21.80 19.17 6.45
CA ASP A 427 22.82 18.81 5.45
C ASP A 427 23.14 17.31 5.47
N ASP A 428 23.05 16.64 6.63
CA ASP A 428 23.24 15.19 6.75
C ASP A 428 22.13 14.42 6.02
N ILE A 429 20.87 14.82 6.23
CA ILE A 429 19.72 14.26 5.52
C ILE A 429 19.84 14.54 4.02
N ALA A 430 20.17 15.78 3.63
CA ALA A 430 20.36 16.12 2.23
C ALA A 430 21.48 15.32 1.55
N GLN A 431 22.55 14.99 2.28
CA GLN A 431 23.64 14.16 1.79
C GLN A 431 23.17 12.72 1.51
N LEU A 432 22.35 12.15 2.40
CA LEU A 432 21.72 10.83 2.20
C LEU A 432 20.86 10.81 0.93
N LEU A 433 19.95 11.79 0.80
CA LEU A 433 19.06 11.88 -0.35
C LEU A 433 19.84 12.09 -1.65
N ALA A 434 20.91 12.90 -1.63
CA ALA A 434 21.78 13.12 -2.79
C ALA A 434 22.53 11.85 -3.21
N ALA A 435 22.83 10.95 -2.26
CA ALA A 435 23.43 9.65 -2.52
C ALA A 435 22.41 8.59 -3.01
N GLY A 436 21.14 8.96 -3.18
CA GLY A 436 20.07 8.03 -3.57
C GLY A 436 19.54 7.16 -2.42
N GLU A 437 19.91 7.48 -1.17
CA GLU A 437 19.39 6.81 0.01
C GLU A 437 18.01 7.36 0.40
N ILE A 438 17.24 6.55 1.12
CA ILE A 438 15.92 6.92 1.66
C ILE A 438 16.09 7.30 3.14
N CYS A 439 15.38 8.33 3.58
CA CYS A 439 15.40 8.77 4.97
C CYS A 439 13.98 9.02 5.50
N ALA A 440 13.59 8.32 6.57
CA ALA A 440 12.42 8.71 7.34
C ALA A 440 12.73 9.94 8.19
N VAL A 441 11.77 10.86 8.28
CA VAL A 441 11.86 12.10 9.06
C VAL A 441 10.69 12.15 10.03
N PHE A 442 11.05 12.21 11.31
CA PHE A 442 10.18 12.46 12.44
C PHE A 442 10.62 13.75 13.13
N GLN A 443 9.78 14.79 13.10
CA GLN A 443 10.06 16.07 13.75
C GLN A 443 8.78 16.83 14.14
N GLY A 444 8.87 17.65 15.18
CA GLY A 444 7.87 18.62 15.62
C GLY A 444 6.46 18.05 15.76
N ARG A 445 5.49 18.97 15.70
CA ARG A 445 4.06 18.68 15.80
C ARG A 445 3.52 17.92 14.58
N MET A 446 2.86 16.80 14.80
CA MET A 446 2.26 15.99 13.73
C MET A 446 1.28 16.79 12.85
N GLU A 447 1.24 16.43 11.57
CA GLU A 447 0.29 16.95 10.59
C GLU A 447 -1.15 16.47 10.86
N PHE A 448 -2.13 17.34 10.64
CA PHE A 448 -3.54 17.02 10.62
C PHE A 448 -4.01 16.59 9.22
N GLY A 449 -4.89 15.60 9.16
CA GLY A 449 -5.40 15.02 7.92
C GLY A 449 -4.62 13.77 7.46
N PRO A 450 -4.89 13.28 6.23
CA PRO A 450 -4.42 11.99 5.75
C PRO A 450 -3.04 12.04 5.05
N ARG A 451 -2.43 13.22 4.94
CA ARG A 451 -1.17 13.42 4.20
C ARG A 451 -0.03 13.75 5.16
N ALA A 452 1.13 13.15 4.95
CA ALA A 452 2.36 13.61 5.60
C ALA A 452 2.93 14.81 4.85
N LEU A 453 3.32 15.83 5.60
CA LEU A 453 3.74 17.14 5.11
C LEU A 453 5.13 17.50 5.67
N GLY A 454 6.00 16.51 5.82
CA GLY A 454 7.41 16.67 6.21
C GLY A 454 7.72 16.45 7.70
N HIS A 455 6.72 16.12 8.54
CA HIS A 455 6.92 15.85 9.97
C HIS A 455 6.85 14.37 10.31
N ARG A 456 6.07 13.58 9.57
CA ARG A 456 6.02 12.11 9.67
C ARG A 456 6.14 11.53 8.27
N SER A 457 7.30 11.72 7.67
CA SER A 457 7.53 11.51 6.23
C SER A 457 8.65 10.52 5.94
N ILE A 458 8.60 9.87 4.79
CA ILE A 458 9.72 9.16 4.16
C ILE A 458 10.12 9.98 2.95
N LEU A 459 11.39 10.34 2.90
CA LEU A 459 11.99 11.20 1.88
C LEU A 459 12.92 10.41 0.97
N ALA A 460 12.93 10.79 -0.30
CA ALA A 460 13.85 10.27 -1.29
C ALA A 460 14.20 11.31 -2.36
N ASN A 461 15.22 11.00 -3.16
CA ASN A 461 15.55 11.79 -4.34
C ASN A 461 14.39 11.75 -5.36
N PRO A 462 13.81 12.90 -5.75
CA PRO A 462 12.62 12.93 -6.61
C PRO A 462 12.92 12.65 -8.09
N SER A 463 14.20 12.60 -8.51
CA SER A 463 14.56 12.19 -9.88
C SER A 463 14.87 10.71 -10.00
N ASP A 464 15.04 9.98 -8.89
CA ASP A 464 15.47 8.58 -8.90
C ASP A 464 14.29 7.60 -8.94
N GLN A 465 14.08 6.96 -10.09
CA GLN A 465 13.04 5.94 -10.27
C GLN A 465 13.28 4.68 -9.42
N GLN A 466 14.53 4.35 -9.09
CA GLN A 466 14.81 3.19 -8.26
C GLN A 466 14.28 3.37 -6.84
N ALA A 467 14.24 4.62 -6.34
CA ALA A 467 13.63 4.94 -5.06
C ALA A 467 12.13 4.60 -5.02
N VAL A 468 11.42 4.69 -6.16
CA VAL A 468 9.99 4.32 -6.25
C VAL A 468 9.79 2.85 -5.93
N ALA A 469 10.56 1.98 -6.59
CA ALA A 469 10.52 0.53 -6.38
C ALA A 469 10.91 0.19 -4.93
N LYS A 470 12.04 0.73 -4.46
CA LYS A 470 12.51 0.53 -3.07
C LYS A 470 11.47 0.93 -2.03
N ILE A 471 10.84 2.10 -2.15
CA ILE A 471 9.82 2.53 -1.19
C ILE A 471 8.56 1.65 -1.31
N ASN A 472 8.09 1.34 -2.52
CA ASN A 472 6.87 0.55 -2.69
C ASN A 472 7.01 -0.90 -2.24
N GLU A 473 8.16 -1.53 -2.50
CA GLU A 473 8.42 -2.94 -2.17
C GLU A 473 8.98 -3.09 -0.76
N ALA A 474 10.04 -2.36 -0.43
CA ALA A 474 10.80 -2.58 0.80
C ALA A 474 10.27 -1.80 2.02
N ILE A 475 9.35 -0.84 1.86
CA ILE A 475 8.80 -0.10 3.01
C ILE A 475 7.27 -0.13 3.04
N LYS A 476 6.64 0.19 1.90
CA LYS A 476 5.19 0.35 1.84
C LYS A 476 4.44 -0.94 1.58
N GLN A 477 5.07 -1.93 0.96
CA GLN A 477 4.46 -3.19 0.52
C GLN A 477 3.08 -2.95 -0.13
N ARG A 478 3.03 -2.05 -1.12
CA ARG A 478 1.77 -1.60 -1.75
C ARG A 478 1.81 -1.72 -3.27
N ASP A 479 0.68 -1.43 -3.90
CA ASP A 479 0.45 -1.61 -5.33
C ASP A 479 1.43 -0.79 -6.20
N PHE A 480 1.95 -1.43 -7.25
CA PHE A 480 3.02 -0.89 -8.11
C PHE A 480 2.66 0.40 -8.86
N TRP A 481 1.36 0.68 -9.06
CA TRP A 481 0.89 1.86 -9.81
C TRP A 481 0.71 3.10 -8.93
N MET A 482 0.89 3.00 -7.61
CA MET A 482 0.66 4.11 -6.71
C MET A 482 1.75 5.19 -6.86
N PRO A 483 1.40 6.41 -7.31
CA PRO A 483 2.38 7.47 -7.45
C PRO A 483 2.83 8.00 -6.09
N PHE A 484 3.99 8.66 -6.08
CA PHE A 484 4.46 9.50 -4.98
C PHE A 484 4.26 10.98 -5.30
N THR A 485 4.65 11.84 -4.36
CA THR A 485 4.42 13.28 -4.47
C THR A 485 5.63 14.11 -4.11
N PRO A 486 5.79 15.30 -4.71
CA PRO A 486 6.92 16.15 -4.43
C PRO A 486 6.58 17.15 -3.30
N SER A 487 7.55 17.42 -2.44
CA SER A 487 7.59 18.63 -1.62
C SER A 487 8.58 19.61 -2.26
N ILE A 488 8.15 20.83 -2.51
CA ILE A 488 8.85 21.79 -3.37
C ILE A 488 9.03 23.10 -2.61
N LEU A 489 10.24 23.67 -2.67
CA LEU A 489 10.51 24.99 -2.11
C LEU A 489 9.60 26.04 -2.74
N THR A 490 9.07 26.95 -1.92
CA THR A 490 8.16 28.00 -2.37
C THR A 490 8.72 28.81 -3.55
N GLU A 491 10.01 29.15 -3.53
CA GLU A 491 10.68 29.90 -4.59
C GLU A 491 10.97 29.09 -5.87
N ARG A 492 10.78 27.76 -5.84
CA ARG A 492 11.01 26.85 -6.98
C ARG A 492 9.70 26.25 -7.53
N ILE A 493 8.54 26.59 -6.96
CA ILE A 493 7.27 25.95 -7.32
C ILE A 493 6.93 26.10 -8.81
N SER A 494 7.14 27.29 -9.37
CA SER A 494 6.89 27.61 -10.78
C SER A 494 7.83 26.91 -11.75
N ASP A 495 8.99 26.44 -11.28
CA ASP A 495 9.93 25.73 -12.12
C ASP A 495 9.41 24.35 -12.50
N TYR A 496 8.55 23.75 -11.65
CA TYR A 496 8.18 22.34 -11.76
C TYR A 496 6.69 22.10 -12.07
N VAL A 497 5.79 22.98 -11.62
CA VAL A 497 4.34 22.83 -11.82
C VAL A 497 3.73 24.05 -12.51
N ILE A 498 2.69 23.81 -13.31
CA ILE A 498 1.93 24.85 -14.00
C ILE A 498 0.78 25.29 -13.09
N ASN A 499 0.96 26.42 -12.41
CA ASN A 499 -0.03 26.99 -11.49
C ASN A 499 -0.18 28.52 -11.71
N PRO A 500 -0.77 28.94 -12.86
CA PRO A 500 -0.81 30.36 -13.24
C PRO A 500 -1.64 31.22 -12.29
N LYS A 501 -2.62 30.63 -11.60
CA LYS A 501 -3.48 31.32 -10.62
C LYS A 501 -2.91 31.32 -9.20
N GLN A 502 -1.73 30.74 -8.99
CA GLN A 502 -1.08 30.65 -7.68
C GLN A 502 -1.97 30.01 -6.61
N ILE A 503 -2.75 28.99 -7.01
CA ILE A 503 -3.61 28.23 -6.10
C ILE A 503 -2.78 27.63 -4.97
N ASN A 504 -3.29 27.69 -3.74
CA ASN A 504 -2.60 27.12 -2.58
C ASN A 504 -2.44 25.61 -2.73
N CYS A 505 -1.20 25.12 -2.69
CA CYS A 505 -0.86 23.71 -2.79
C CYS A 505 0.02 23.23 -1.62
N SER A 506 -0.14 23.84 -0.43
CA SER A 506 0.70 23.54 0.74
C SER A 506 0.31 22.22 1.44
N TYR A 507 -0.85 21.66 1.09
CA TYR A 507 -1.44 20.50 1.80
C TYR A 507 -1.51 19.23 0.94
N MET A 508 -0.95 19.26 -0.28
CA MET A 508 -1.08 18.17 -1.25
C MET A 508 -2.53 17.76 -1.55
N THR A 509 -3.44 18.73 -1.56
CA THR A 509 -4.89 18.52 -1.79
C THR A 509 -5.29 18.78 -3.24
N ILE A 510 -4.38 19.19 -4.12
CA ILE A 510 -4.65 19.54 -5.51
C ILE A 510 -3.54 19.05 -6.45
N GLY A 511 -3.91 18.63 -7.65
CA GLY A 511 -2.99 18.25 -8.72
C GLY A 511 -2.70 19.39 -9.70
N PHE A 512 -1.56 19.34 -10.38
CA PHE A 512 -1.16 20.26 -11.46
C PHE A 512 -0.43 19.53 -12.57
N ASP A 513 -0.46 20.09 -13.78
CA ASP A 513 0.44 19.66 -14.84
C ASP A 513 1.89 20.06 -14.51
N THR A 514 2.83 19.27 -14.98
CA THR A 514 4.27 19.53 -14.77
C THR A 514 4.90 20.22 -15.97
N THR A 515 5.85 21.11 -15.67
CA THR A 515 6.74 21.71 -16.68
C THR A 515 7.71 20.65 -17.23
N PRO A 516 8.40 20.90 -18.36
CA PRO A 516 9.45 20.00 -18.83
C PRO A 516 10.54 19.73 -17.79
N LEU A 517 10.91 20.75 -16.99
CA LEU A 517 11.89 20.59 -15.92
C LEU A 517 11.31 19.74 -14.78
N GLY A 518 10.05 19.93 -14.41
CA GLY A 518 9.33 19.10 -13.46
C GLY A 518 9.32 17.62 -13.86
N ARG A 519 9.06 17.32 -15.13
CA ARG A 519 9.09 15.93 -15.65
C ARG A 519 10.45 15.26 -15.51
N LYS A 520 11.54 16.04 -15.63
CA LYS A 520 12.91 15.55 -15.49
C LYS A 520 13.31 15.41 -14.02
N HIS A 521 13.15 16.48 -13.23
CA HIS A 521 13.66 16.55 -11.86
C HIS A 521 12.78 15.84 -10.84
N LEU A 522 11.48 15.67 -11.14
CA LEU A 522 10.50 15.06 -10.24
C LEU A 522 10.00 13.71 -10.75
N ALA A 523 10.73 13.05 -11.65
CA ALA A 523 10.27 11.85 -12.34
C ALA A 523 9.71 10.76 -11.39
N ALA A 524 10.31 10.58 -10.20
CA ALA A 524 9.91 9.62 -9.18
C ALA A 524 8.77 10.10 -8.27
N ALA A 525 8.48 11.41 -8.29
CA ALA A 525 7.55 12.09 -7.41
C ALA A 525 6.32 12.66 -8.16
N ILE A 526 6.07 12.22 -9.40
CA ILE A 526 4.92 12.60 -10.21
C ILE A 526 4.20 11.36 -10.70
N HIS A 527 2.99 11.53 -11.22
CA HIS A 527 2.26 10.41 -11.79
C HIS A 527 3.01 9.88 -13.04
N PRO A 528 3.33 8.59 -13.13
CA PRO A 528 4.19 8.07 -14.19
C PRO A 528 3.52 8.08 -15.58
N PHE A 529 2.20 8.01 -15.65
CA PHE A 529 1.47 8.08 -16.91
C PHE A 529 1.16 9.52 -17.36
N ASP A 530 0.24 10.22 -16.69
CA ASP A 530 -0.18 11.58 -17.09
C ASP A 530 0.78 12.71 -16.71
N LYS A 531 1.87 12.39 -16.00
CA LYS A 531 2.92 13.35 -15.59
C LYS A 531 2.42 14.49 -14.70
N THR A 532 1.25 14.39 -14.10
CA THR A 532 0.77 15.39 -13.14
C THR A 532 1.47 15.24 -11.78
N ALA A 533 1.61 16.35 -11.07
CA ALA A 533 2.15 16.39 -9.71
C ALA A 533 1.05 16.78 -8.71
N ARG A 534 1.14 16.27 -7.48
CA ARG A 534 0.34 16.71 -6.33
C ARG A 534 1.29 17.31 -5.29
N PRO A 535 1.74 18.56 -5.49
CA PRO A 535 2.84 19.12 -4.71
C PRO A 535 2.44 19.50 -3.29
N GLN A 536 3.42 19.52 -2.39
CA GLN A 536 3.42 20.34 -1.18
C GLN A 536 4.32 21.55 -1.43
N ARG A 537 3.79 22.76 -1.33
CA ARG A 537 4.63 23.97 -1.22
C ARG A 537 5.21 24.06 0.18
N VAL A 538 6.53 24.24 0.28
CA VAL A 538 7.25 24.34 1.56
C VAL A 538 7.80 25.74 1.74
N GLU A 539 7.39 26.38 2.83
CA GLU A 539 7.80 27.73 3.22
C GLU A 539 8.70 27.66 4.47
N PRO A 540 9.70 28.54 4.59
CA PRO A 540 10.63 28.51 5.72
C PRO A 540 9.94 28.78 7.06
N GLU A 541 8.86 29.55 7.08
CA GLU A 541 8.11 29.89 8.29
C GLU A 541 7.23 28.73 8.79
N SER A 542 6.69 27.93 7.87
CA SER A 542 5.78 26.82 8.22
C SER A 542 6.54 25.59 8.70
N ASN A 543 7.69 25.27 8.08
CA ASN A 543 8.50 24.12 8.45
C ASN A 543 10.01 24.38 8.23
N PRO A 544 10.68 25.02 9.22
CA PRO A 544 12.06 25.49 9.05
C PRO A 544 13.07 24.38 8.77
N LEU A 545 12.99 23.24 9.47
CA LEU A 545 13.93 22.14 9.26
C LEU A 545 13.68 21.47 7.91
N TYR A 546 12.43 21.21 7.54
CA TYR A 546 12.11 20.58 6.26
C TYR A 546 12.52 21.46 5.08
N TYR A 547 12.25 22.77 5.18
CA TYR A 547 12.75 23.75 4.22
C TYR A 547 14.29 23.69 4.11
N LYS A 548 15.01 23.66 5.23
CA LYS A 548 16.48 23.54 5.24
C LYS A 548 16.98 22.23 4.61
N ILE A 549 16.30 21.11 4.82
CA ILE A 549 16.64 19.82 4.19
C ILE A 549 16.55 19.95 2.68
N ILE A 550 15.44 20.46 2.16
CA ILE A 550 15.24 20.61 0.71
C ILE A 550 16.22 21.64 0.14
N LYS A 551 16.50 22.74 0.85
CA LYS A 551 17.49 23.75 0.44
C LYS A 551 18.91 23.20 0.40
N ALA A 552 19.28 22.36 1.37
CA ALA A 552 20.56 21.65 1.39
C ALA A 552 20.67 20.64 0.24
N PHE A 553 19.59 19.93 -0.04
CA PHE A 553 19.51 19.00 -1.18
C PHE A 553 19.64 19.75 -2.50
N GLU A 554 18.94 20.88 -2.66
CA GLU A 554 19.04 21.76 -3.83
C GLU A 554 20.48 22.23 -4.09
N ARG A 555 21.23 22.63 -3.05
CA ARG A 555 22.64 23.02 -3.20
C ARG A 555 23.50 21.88 -3.75
N LYS A 556 23.16 20.62 -3.44
CA LYS A 556 23.93 19.43 -3.84
C LYS A 556 23.55 18.91 -5.23
N THR A 557 22.27 18.99 -5.59
CA THR A 557 21.72 18.32 -6.79
C THR A 557 21.18 19.28 -7.84
N GLY A 558 20.97 20.54 -7.49
CA GLY A 558 20.25 21.52 -8.31
C GLY A 558 18.72 21.35 -8.29
N ILE A 559 18.18 20.41 -7.50
CA ILE A 559 16.75 20.10 -7.44
C ILE A 559 16.13 20.72 -6.18
N GLY A 560 15.24 21.69 -6.36
CA GLY A 560 14.53 22.40 -5.28
C GLY A 560 13.32 21.65 -4.72
N ALA A 561 13.40 20.32 -4.66
CA ALA A 561 12.29 19.45 -4.27
C ALA A 561 12.80 18.10 -3.74
N VAL A 562 11.95 17.40 -2.99
CA VAL A 562 12.16 16.01 -2.55
C VAL A 562 10.90 15.18 -2.79
N LEU A 563 11.05 13.87 -2.97
CA LEU A 563 9.92 12.94 -2.90
C LEU A 563 9.48 12.84 -1.44
N ASN A 564 8.17 12.92 -1.19
CA ASN A 564 7.58 12.79 0.13
C ASN A 564 6.42 11.77 0.10
N THR A 565 6.44 10.84 1.04
CA THR A 565 5.31 9.96 1.38
C THR A 565 5.17 9.84 2.90
N SER A 566 4.04 9.36 3.38
CA SER A 566 3.80 9.16 4.81
C SER A 566 4.75 8.17 5.48
N LEU A 567 5.02 8.32 6.76
CA LEU A 567 5.75 7.37 7.59
C LEU A 567 4.76 6.39 8.26
N ASN A 568 4.56 5.25 7.60
CA ASN A 568 3.72 4.12 8.01
C ASN A 568 3.90 2.95 7.05
N ILE A 569 3.45 1.76 7.44
CA ILE A 569 3.28 0.60 6.55
C ILE A 569 1.84 0.49 6.03
N HIS A 570 1.58 -0.39 5.07
CA HIS A 570 0.24 -0.60 4.53
C HIS A 570 -0.77 -1.01 5.63
N GLY A 571 -1.99 -0.48 5.56
CA GLY A 571 -3.05 -0.76 6.54
C GLY A 571 -2.90 -0.09 7.91
N LYS A 572 -1.81 0.62 8.20
CA LYS A 572 -1.60 1.35 9.46
C LYS A 572 -1.74 2.86 9.31
N PRO A 573 -2.19 3.60 10.35
CA PRO A 573 -2.16 5.06 10.37
C PRO A 573 -0.72 5.62 10.32
N ILE A 574 -0.56 6.89 9.96
CA ILE A 574 0.74 7.60 10.11
C ILE A 574 1.22 7.49 11.56
N VAL A 575 2.50 7.19 11.79
CA VAL A 575 3.05 7.12 13.15
C VAL A 575 2.91 8.47 13.86
N MET A 576 2.45 8.43 15.10
CA MET A 576 2.30 9.58 15.98
C MET A 576 3.51 9.71 16.90
N LYS A 577 4.00 8.59 17.46
CA LYS A 577 5.11 8.55 18.41
C LYS A 577 6.40 7.99 17.77
N PRO A 578 7.58 8.39 18.25
CA PRO A 578 8.84 7.84 17.74
C PRO A 578 8.92 6.32 17.90
N ILE A 579 8.51 5.78 19.06
CA ILE A 579 8.59 4.34 19.37
C ILE A 579 7.83 3.46 18.37
N GLU A 580 6.75 3.97 17.78
CA GLU A 580 5.94 3.27 16.78
C GLU A 580 6.74 2.99 15.50
N ILE A 581 7.82 3.73 15.23
CA ILE A 581 8.75 3.41 14.14
C ILE A 581 9.44 2.06 14.42
N ALA A 582 9.87 1.82 15.66
CA ALA A 582 10.48 0.55 16.03
C ALA A 582 9.44 -0.58 16.08
N GLU A 583 8.30 -0.33 16.71
CA GLU A 583 7.29 -1.35 17.01
C GLU A 583 6.43 -1.74 15.79
N GLU A 584 6.15 -0.82 14.87
CA GLU A 584 5.26 -1.08 13.72
C GLU A 584 5.98 -1.13 12.37
N ILE A 585 7.16 -0.50 12.24
CA ILE A 585 7.87 -0.41 10.95
C ILE A 585 9.10 -1.33 10.95
N ILE A 586 10.02 -1.16 11.89
CA ILE A 586 11.30 -1.90 11.92
C ILE A 586 11.12 -3.36 12.38
N SER A 587 10.10 -3.63 13.20
CA SER A 587 9.74 -4.97 13.66
C SER A 587 9.27 -5.90 12.55
N VAL A 588 8.84 -5.35 11.40
CA VAL A 588 8.42 -6.12 10.23
C VAL A 588 9.66 -6.58 9.47
N GLU A 589 9.86 -7.90 9.37
CA GLU A 589 11.10 -8.52 8.87
C GLU A 589 11.52 -8.03 7.48
N ASP A 590 10.55 -7.84 6.59
CA ASP A 590 10.77 -7.43 5.21
C ASP A 590 10.93 -5.91 5.01
N VAL A 591 10.75 -5.10 6.06
CA VAL A 591 10.83 -3.64 5.93
C VAL A 591 12.27 -3.15 6.02
N GLN A 592 12.74 -2.49 4.96
CA GLN A 592 14.07 -1.90 4.86
C GLN A 592 14.00 -0.37 4.97
N LEU A 593 14.29 0.14 6.16
CA LEU A 593 14.36 1.58 6.41
C LEU A 593 15.74 1.97 6.95
N ASP A 594 16.68 2.27 6.06
CA ASP A 594 18.09 2.36 6.44
C ASP A 594 18.48 3.62 7.21
N ASN A 595 17.76 4.72 7.01
CA ASN A 595 18.04 5.98 7.70
C ASN A 595 16.76 6.58 8.31
N ILE A 596 16.85 7.00 9.57
CA ILE A 596 15.72 7.58 10.32
C ILE A 596 16.24 8.79 11.07
N TYR A 597 15.73 9.96 10.73
CA TYR A 597 15.92 11.18 11.50
C TYR A 597 14.77 11.34 12.50
N VAL A 598 15.12 11.52 13.79
CA VAL A 598 14.18 11.81 14.87
C VAL A 598 14.75 12.93 15.72
N GLU A 599 14.15 14.13 15.65
CA GLU A 599 14.41 15.24 16.59
C GLU A 599 15.89 15.53 16.87
N GLY A 600 16.73 15.57 15.82
CA GLY A 600 18.16 15.86 15.91
C GLY A 600 19.06 14.62 16.04
N TYR A 601 18.48 13.43 16.06
CA TYR A 601 19.21 12.16 15.99
C TYR A 601 19.03 11.53 14.61
N LEU A 602 20.12 11.06 14.02
CA LEU A 602 20.11 10.23 12.82
C LEU A 602 20.48 8.80 13.20
N LEU A 603 19.51 7.89 13.02
CA LEU A 603 19.69 6.46 13.12
C LEU A 603 20.11 5.96 11.74
N ARG A 604 21.32 5.44 11.62
CA ARG A 604 21.82 4.84 10.38
C ARG A 604 22.01 3.35 10.59
N LYS A 605 21.40 2.54 9.74
CA LYS A 605 21.49 1.08 9.85
C LYS A 605 22.95 0.63 9.83
N LYS A 606 23.34 -0.20 10.79
CA LYS A 606 24.70 -0.71 10.92
C LYS A 606 25.06 -1.48 9.66
N LYS A 607 26.20 -1.14 9.05
CA LYS A 607 26.81 -1.98 8.03
C LYS A 607 27.47 -3.14 8.76
N PHE A 608 26.94 -4.35 8.60
CA PHE A 608 27.68 -5.54 9.00
C PHE A 608 28.93 -5.62 8.13
N ILE A 609 30.08 -5.24 8.70
CA ILE A 609 31.38 -5.54 8.12
C ILE A 609 31.65 -6.99 8.49
N GLU A 610 31.54 -7.91 7.52
CA GLU A 610 32.15 -9.22 7.65
C GLU A 610 33.66 -8.99 7.82
N ARG A 611 34.16 -9.11 9.06
CA ARG A 611 35.60 -9.13 9.31
C ARG A 611 36.14 -10.44 8.75
N ALA A 612 36.82 -10.32 7.61
CA ALA A 612 37.68 -11.36 7.07
C ALA A 612 38.92 -11.52 7.96
N GLU A 613 38.83 -12.28 9.04
CA GLU A 613 39.97 -12.83 9.78
C GLU A 613 39.48 -14.03 10.60
N GLU A 614 40.25 -15.13 10.56
CA GLU A 614 40.00 -16.46 11.16
C GLU A 614 39.06 -17.40 10.39
N VAL A 615 39.56 -17.90 9.25
CA VAL A 615 39.18 -19.21 8.70
C VAL A 615 40.39 -20.13 8.86
N GLU A 616 40.61 -20.63 10.07
CA GLU A 616 41.33 -21.88 10.28
C GLU A 616 40.75 -22.60 11.51
N SER A 617 40.26 -23.82 11.24
CA SER A 617 39.75 -24.85 12.16
C SER A 617 38.31 -24.74 12.70
N ALA A 618 37.57 -25.82 12.41
CA ALA A 618 36.39 -26.37 13.11
C ALA A 618 35.01 -25.68 12.94
N GLY A 619 34.09 -26.44 12.34
CA GLY A 619 32.63 -26.22 12.40
C GLY A 619 31.99 -26.01 11.03
N SER A 620 31.05 -26.87 10.66
CA SER A 620 30.24 -26.71 9.44
C SER A 620 29.51 -25.37 9.46
N GLY A 621 29.49 -24.65 8.33
CA GLY A 621 28.94 -23.29 8.20
C GLY A 621 27.48 -23.10 8.63
N VAL A 622 26.75 -24.19 8.89
CA VAL A 622 25.39 -24.21 9.44
C VAL A 622 25.37 -23.74 10.90
N GLU A 623 26.35 -24.11 11.72
CA GLU A 623 26.37 -23.70 13.14
C GLU A 623 26.72 -22.23 13.34
N LYS A 624 27.43 -21.63 12.38
CA LYS A 624 27.81 -20.21 12.41
C LYS A 624 26.64 -19.32 11.96
N TRP A 625 25.93 -19.71 10.90
CA TRP A 625 24.75 -18.98 10.39
C TRP A 625 23.55 -19.04 11.34
N VAL A 626 23.35 -20.17 12.05
CA VAL A 626 22.30 -20.36 13.07
C VAL A 626 22.64 -19.69 14.41
N LYS A 627 23.90 -19.35 14.67
CA LYS A 627 24.33 -18.61 15.88
C LYS A 627 24.38 -17.09 15.67
N GLU A 628 24.64 -16.62 14.45
CA GLU A 628 24.78 -15.19 14.14
C GLU A 628 23.44 -14.49 13.85
N LYS A 629 22.42 -15.26 13.48
CA LYS A 629 21.03 -14.82 13.52
C LYS A 629 20.31 -15.69 14.53
N ASP A 630 19.70 -15.09 15.54
CA ASP A 630 18.85 -15.72 16.57
C ASP A 630 17.54 -16.25 15.94
N ILE A 631 17.66 -17.03 14.86
CA ILE A 631 16.57 -17.71 14.17
C ILE A 631 16.32 -18.96 14.99
N GLU A 632 15.22 -18.98 15.74
CA GLU A 632 14.70 -20.22 16.30
C GLU A 632 14.72 -21.29 15.21
N LYS A 633 15.25 -22.48 15.52
CA LYS A 633 15.29 -23.63 14.61
C LYS A 633 13.87 -23.91 14.09
N GLY A 634 13.58 -23.39 12.91
CA GLY A 634 12.28 -23.47 12.26
C GLY A 634 12.35 -24.18 10.91
N VAL A 635 11.18 -24.57 10.42
CA VAL A 635 10.96 -25.30 9.17
C VAL A 635 11.64 -24.65 7.96
N GLY A 636 11.64 -23.31 7.88
CA GLY A 636 12.30 -22.56 6.80
C GLY A 636 13.82 -22.70 6.79
N THR A 637 14.46 -22.76 7.96
CA THR A 637 15.92 -22.94 8.08
C THR A 637 16.33 -24.35 7.63
N GLU A 638 15.53 -25.38 7.95
CA GLU A 638 15.76 -26.75 7.47
C GLU A 638 15.62 -26.85 5.94
N MET A 639 14.59 -26.21 5.39
CA MET A 639 14.36 -26.14 3.94
C MET A 639 15.54 -25.45 3.23
N TYR A 640 16.02 -24.32 3.76
CA TYR A 640 17.15 -23.60 3.19
C TYR A 640 18.46 -24.41 3.27
N ALA A 641 18.73 -25.08 4.39
CA ALA A 641 19.91 -25.94 4.52
C ALA A 641 19.90 -27.11 3.52
N LEU A 642 18.73 -27.75 3.32
CA LEU A 642 18.58 -28.77 2.29
C LEU A 642 18.77 -28.19 0.88
N MET A 643 18.24 -27.00 0.62
CA MET A 643 18.41 -26.31 -0.66
C MET A 643 19.89 -26.04 -0.96
N GLN A 644 20.66 -25.55 0.01
CA GLN A 644 22.11 -25.31 -0.16
C GLN A 644 22.87 -26.58 -0.52
N ARG A 645 22.49 -27.72 0.10
CA ARG A 645 23.10 -29.02 -0.19
C ARG A 645 22.74 -29.52 -1.59
N LEU A 646 21.51 -29.29 -2.05
CA LEU A 646 21.05 -29.68 -3.37
C LEU A 646 21.53 -28.72 -4.48
N PHE A 647 21.82 -27.47 -4.14
CA PHE A 647 22.18 -26.41 -5.09
C PHE A 647 23.29 -26.79 -6.07
N PRO A 648 24.47 -27.29 -5.67
CA PRO A 648 25.58 -27.53 -6.60
C PRO A 648 25.37 -28.70 -7.58
N ILE A 649 24.37 -29.55 -7.36
CA ILE A 649 24.18 -30.76 -8.15
C ILE A 649 23.64 -30.41 -9.55
N CYS A 650 24.34 -30.86 -10.58
CA CYS A 650 23.94 -30.67 -11.98
C CYS A 650 22.82 -31.64 -12.37
N ARG A 651 21.58 -31.27 -12.06
CA ARG A 651 20.38 -31.99 -12.51
C ARG A 651 20.09 -31.72 -14.00
N SER A 652 19.32 -32.64 -14.58
CA SER A 652 18.70 -32.54 -15.90
C SER A 652 17.44 -33.42 -15.88
N ILE A 653 16.79 -33.66 -17.02
CA ILE A 653 15.63 -34.56 -17.08
C ILE A 653 15.98 -36.05 -16.84
N THR A 654 17.26 -36.40 -16.86
CA THR A 654 17.81 -37.73 -16.51
C THR A 654 19.19 -37.59 -15.85
N GLY A 655 19.81 -38.71 -15.48
CA GLY A 655 21.22 -38.74 -15.12
C GLY A 655 21.52 -38.78 -13.62
N LYS A 656 22.82 -38.84 -13.30
CA LYS A 656 23.33 -38.98 -11.93
C LYS A 656 22.93 -37.83 -11.01
N GLY A 657 22.80 -36.61 -11.51
CA GLY A 657 22.38 -35.47 -10.69
C GLY A 657 20.97 -35.62 -10.11
N VAL A 658 20.05 -36.23 -10.86
CA VAL A 658 18.71 -36.57 -10.35
C VAL A 658 18.81 -37.66 -9.27
N ARG A 659 19.59 -38.71 -9.52
CA ARG A 659 19.79 -39.81 -8.56
C ARG A 659 20.41 -39.33 -7.25
N GLU A 660 21.43 -38.48 -7.33
CA GLU A 660 22.08 -37.86 -6.17
C GLU A 660 21.08 -36.99 -5.39
N THR A 661 20.29 -36.18 -6.09
CA THR A 661 19.23 -35.36 -5.47
C THR A 661 18.23 -36.23 -4.71
N LEU A 662 17.70 -37.30 -5.34
CA LEU A 662 16.76 -38.21 -4.69
C LEU A 662 17.39 -39.00 -3.54
N GLN A 663 18.69 -39.33 -3.62
CA GLN A 663 19.42 -39.97 -2.55
C GLN A 663 19.56 -39.07 -1.33
N ILE A 664 19.80 -37.76 -1.53
CA ILE A 664 19.83 -36.77 -0.44
C ILE A 664 18.43 -36.61 0.16
N ILE A 665 17.38 -36.53 -0.66
CA ILE A 665 15.99 -36.46 -0.17
C ILE A 665 15.64 -37.71 0.65
N LYS A 666 16.11 -38.89 0.26
CA LYS A 666 15.94 -40.15 1.02
C LYS A 666 16.51 -40.13 2.43
N GLU A 667 17.55 -39.32 2.68
CA GLU A 667 18.08 -39.15 4.04
C GLU A 667 17.05 -38.47 4.96
N HIS A 668 16.19 -37.62 4.39
CA HIS A 668 15.07 -36.99 5.09
C HIS A 668 13.80 -37.83 5.03
N LEU A 669 13.62 -38.62 3.97
CA LEU A 669 12.43 -39.43 3.69
C LEU A 669 12.83 -40.89 3.38
N PRO A 670 13.13 -41.72 4.39
CA PRO A 670 13.67 -43.07 4.17
C PRO A 670 12.77 -44.01 3.36
N THR A 671 11.45 -43.73 3.33
CA THR A 671 10.44 -44.52 2.60
C THR A 671 10.16 -44.01 1.19
N LEU A 672 10.89 -43.00 0.70
CA LEU A 672 10.77 -42.54 -0.68
C LEU A 672 11.20 -43.67 -1.63
N GLU A 673 10.35 -44.05 -2.58
CA GLU A 673 10.67 -45.04 -3.61
C GLU A 673 11.27 -44.34 -4.82
N VAL A 674 12.30 -44.94 -5.43
CA VAL A 674 12.96 -44.40 -6.62
C VAL A 674 12.76 -45.38 -7.76
N PHE A 675 12.25 -44.87 -8.87
CA PHE A 675 11.92 -45.62 -10.07
C PHE A 675 12.85 -45.22 -11.21
N GLU A 676 13.21 -46.20 -12.02
CA GLU A 676 14.01 -46.04 -13.22
C GLU A 676 13.21 -46.57 -14.41
N VAL A 677 13.00 -45.73 -15.42
CA VAL A 677 12.28 -46.10 -16.65
C VAL A 677 13.27 -46.11 -17.80
N PRO A 678 13.47 -47.26 -18.50
CA PRO A 678 14.48 -47.36 -19.55
C PRO A 678 14.26 -46.38 -20.70
N THR A 679 15.34 -45.86 -21.28
CA THR A 679 15.33 -45.15 -22.56
C THR A 679 14.58 -45.95 -23.63
N GLY A 680 13.86 -45.25 -24.51
CA GLY A 680 13.08 -45.87 -25.58
C GLY A 680 11.69 -46.37 -25.14
N THR A 681 11.39 -46.40 -23.83
CA THR A 681 10.05 -46.73 -23.34
C THR A 681 9.02 -45.75 -23.88
N LYS A 682 7.95 -46.26 -24.51
CA LYS A 682 6.81 -45.46 -24.97
C LYS A 682 5.90 -45.10 -23.80
N VAL A 683 5.64 -43.81 -23.64
CA VAL A 683 4.81 -43.23 -22.58
C VAL A 683 3.83 -42.26 -23.21
N PHE A 684 2.64 -42.76 -23.54
CA PHE A 684 1.69 -42.12 -24.43
C PHE A 684 2.33 -41.73 -25.79
N ASP A 685 2.25 -40.46 -26.17
CA ASP A 685 2.84 -39.86 -27.37
C ASP A 685 4.35 -39.58 -27.22
N TRP A 686 4.92 -39.74 -26.02
CA TRP A 686 6.34 -39.49 -25.74
C TRP A 686 7.16 -40.77 -25.68
N THR A 687 8.47 -40.59 -25.75
CA THR A 687 9.45 -41.66 -25.59
C THR A 687 10.46 -41.22 -24.54
N VAL A 688 10.76 -42.09 -23.57
CA VAL A 688 11.76 -41.80 -22.55
C VAL A 688 13.12 -41.57 -23.23
N PRO A 689 13.78 -40.42 -23.01
CA PRO A 689 14.97 -40.04 -23.76
C PRO A 689 16.20 -40.85 -23.34
N LYS A 690 17.29 -40.70 -24.10
CA LYS A 690 18.62 -41.13 -23.66
C LYS A 690 18.99 -40.46 -22.34
N GLU A 691 19.81 -41.14 -21.56
CA GLU A 691 20.34 -40.61 -20.32
C GLU A 691 21.53 -39.69 -20.59
N TRP A 692 21.52 -38.51 -19.96
CA TRP A 692 22.60 -37.55 -20.04
C TRP A 692 23.39 -37.46 -18.73
N ASN A 693 24.71 -37.44 -18.81
CA ASN A 693 25.60 -37.19 -17.68
C ASN A 693 26.74 -36.27 -18.10
N ILE A 694 27.29 -35.51 -17.16
CA ILE A 694 28.42 -34.62 -17.38
C ILE A 694 29.45 -34.75 -16.25
N LYS A 695 30.74 -34.67 -16.60
CA LYS A 695 31.85 -34.71 -15.64
C LYS A 695 32.49 -33.34 -15.46
N ASP A 696 32.82 -32.69 -16.57
CA ASP A 696 33.39 -31.35 -16.61
C ASP A 696 33.03 -30.67 -17.93
N ALA A 697 33.13 -29.34 -17.99
CA ALA A 697 33.10 -28.59 -19.23
C ALA A 697 33.73 -27.21 -19.05
N TYR A 698 34.40 -26.72 -20.09
CA TYR A 698 35.04 -25.41 -20.04
C TYR A 698 35.36 -24.90 -21.44
N VAL A 699 35.64 -23.60 -21.51
CA VAL A 699 36.26 -22.97 -22.68
C VAL A 699 37.59 -22.36 -22.22
N LEU A 700 38.70 -22.85 -22.77
CA LEU A 700 40.05 -22.34 -22.52
C LEU A 700 40.46 -21.37 -23.63
N ASN A 701 41.10 -20.27 -23.29
CA ASN A 701 41.77 -19.40 -24.26
C ASN A 701 43.22 -19.85 -24.54
N SER A 702 43.91 -19.18 -25.46
CA SER A 702 45.30 -19.54 -25.83
C SER A 702 46.32 -19.41 -24.68
N LYS A 703 45.97 -18.65 -23.64
CA LYS A 703 46.78 -18.47 -22.42
C LYS A 703 46.51 -19.54 -21.36
N GLY A 704 45.64 -20.51 -21.63
CA GLY A 704 45.27 -21.57 -20.70
C GLY A 704 44.31 -21.12 -19.58
N VAL A 705 43.63 -19.98 -19.75
CA VAL A 705 42.62 -19.49 -18.80
C VAL A 705 41.25 -20.02 -19.19
N LYS A 706 40.54 -20.64 -18.24
CA LYS A 706 39.13 -21.03 -18.41
C LYS A 706 38.26 -19.77 -18.39
N VAL A 707 37.81 -19.32 -19.56
CA VAL A 707 36.90 -18.17 -19.70
C VAL A 707 35.44 -18.55 -19.42
N ILE A 708 35.12 -19.83 -19.55
CA ILE A 708 33.88 -20.45 -19.07
C ILE A 708 34.28 -21.72 -18.32
N ASP A 709 33.73 -21.93 -17.12
CA ASP A 709 34.10 -23.07 -16.26
C ASP A 709 32.86 -23.67 -15.57
N PHE A 710 32.52 -24.91 -15.94
CA PHE A 710 31.42 -25.68 -15.35
C PHE A 710 31.58 -25.85 -13.83
N GLN A 711 32.82 -25.97 -13.33
CA GLN A 711 33.08 -26.10 -11.90
C GLN A 711 32.73 -24.83 -11.12
N ARG A 712 32.71 -23.67 -11.78
CA ARG A 712 32.23 -22.40 -11.19
C ARG A 712 30.71 -22.38 -11.13
N SER A 713 30.05 -22.84 -12.18
CA SER A 713 28.59 -22.95 -12.24
C SER A 713 28.14 -23.91 -13.33
N ASN A 714 27.30 -24.88 -12.99
CA ASN A 714 26.82 -25.87 -13.95
C ASN A 714 25.85 -25.31 -15.00
N ILE A 715 25.23 -24.15 -14.76
CA ILE A 715 24.39 -23.46 -15.77
C ILE A 715 25.20 -22.84 -16.91
N HIS A 716 26.53 -22.88 -16.84
CA HIS A 716 27.39 -22.54 -17.97
C HIS A 716 27.27 -23.51 -19.15
N VAL A 717 26.64 -24.67 -19.00
CA VAL A 717 26.49 -25.66 -20.07
C VAL A 717 25.01 -25.77 -20.45
N VAL A 718 24.73 -25.80 -21.76
CA VAL A 718 23.39 -26.14 -22.25
C VAL A 718 23.07 -27.58 -21.84
N SER A 719 22.02 -27.77 -21.05
CA SER A 719 21.64 -29.10 -20.55
C SER A 719 21.38 -30.04 -21.73
N TYR A 720 21.84 -31.30 -21.62
CA TYR A 720 21.86 -32.30 -22.71
C TYR A 720 22.90 -32.10 -23.81
N SER A 721 23.87 -31.18 -23.65
CA SER A 721 24.97 -31.03 -24.61
C SER A 721 25.72 -32.33 -24.90
N ILE A 722 25.92 -32.64 -26.18
CA ILE A 722 26.77 -33.78 -26.61
C ILE A 722 28.25 -33.58 -26.23
N PRO A 723 29.07 -34.64 -26.17
CA PRO A 723 30.48 -34.49 -25.85
C PRO A 723 31.22 -33.73 -26.95
N VAL A 724 32.07 -32.78 -26.54
CA VAL A 724 32.82 -31.90 -27.46
C VAL A 724 34.25 -31.78 -26.97
N HIS A 725 35.19 -31.82 -27.91
CA HIS A 725 36.58 -31.43 -27.68
C HIS A 725 37.12 -30.83 -28.98
N GLN A 726 37.03 -29.51 -29.11
CA GLN A 726 37.35 -28.82 -30.36
C GLN A 726 38.08 -27.49 -30.10
N LYS A 727 38.96 -27.12 -31.03
CA LYS A 727 39.57 -25.79 -31.08
C LYS A 727 38.93 -24.96 -32.19
N MET A 728 38.53 -23.73 -31.88
CA MET A 728 37.84 -22.85 -32.82
C MET A 728 38.14 -21.38 -32.52
N GLY A 729 37.95 -20.51 -33.52
CA GLY A 729 38.03 -19.05 -33.34
C GLY A 729 36.79 -18.49 -32.65
N LEU A 730 36.87 -17.23 -32.20
CA LEU A 730 35.77 -16.59 -31.46
C LEU A 730 34.47 -16.53 -32.26
N GLU A 731 34.52 -16.21 -33.56
CA GLU A 731 33.34 -16.11 -34.43
C GLU A 731 32.61 -17.45 -34.62
N GLU A 732 33.34 -18.56 -34.58
CA GLU A 732 32.75 -19.90 -34.60
C GLU A 732 32.19 -20.27 -33.24
N LEU A 733 32.95 -20.00 -32.16
CA LEU A 733 32.52 -20.23 -30.78
C LEU A 733 31.22 -19.48 -30.46
N LYS A 734 31.08 -18.22 -30.88
CA LYS A 734 29.88 -17.39 -30.65
C LYS A 734 28.57 -18.05 -31.09
N LYS A 735 28.60 -18.95 -32.08
CA LYS A 735 27.41 -19.69 -32.53
C LYS A 735 26.90 -20.70 -31.50
N HIS A 736 27.77 -21.09 -30.57
CA HIS A 736 27.50 -22.02 -29.46
C HIS A 736 27.45 -21.30 -28.10
N LEU A 737 27.48 -19.96 -28.08
CA LEU A 737 27.37 -19.16 -26.86
C LEU A 737 25.99 -18.54 -26.72
N HIS A 738 25.40 -18.67 -25.54
CA HIS A 738 24.09 -18.11 -25.20
C HIS A 738 24.24 -17.03 -24.10
N THR A 739 23.66 -15.86 -24.33
CA THR A 739 23.64 -14.72 -23.39
C THR A 739 22.27 -14.01 -23.42
N LEU A 740 22.02 -13.10 -22.49
CA LEU A 740 20.83 -12.24 -22.45
C LEU A 740 21.25 -10.76 -22.48
N PRO A 741 21.26 -10.09 -23.66
CA PRO A 741 21.70 -8.70 -23.77
C PRO A 741 20.91 -7.71 -22.90
N GLU A 742 19.62 -7.95 -22.69
CA GLU A 742 18.74 -7.15 -21.84
C GLU A 742 19.04 -7.29 -20.34
N HIS A 743 19.75 -8.35 -19.95
CA HIS A 743 20.17 -8.64 -18.59
C HIS A 743 21.66 -9.03 -18.58
N PRO A 744 22.57 -8.06 -18.79
CA PRO A 744 23.94 -8.35 -19.20
C PRO A 744 24.79 -9.06 -18.14
N ASP A 745 24.33 -9.08 -16.89
CA ASP A 745 24.99 -9.70 -15.74
C ASP A 745 24.44 -11.10 -15.42
N TRP A 746 23.49 -11.63 -16.20
CA TRP A 746 22.87 -12.94 -15.96
C TRP A 746 23.42 -14.02 -16.89
N ILE A 747 23.59 -15.23 -16.37
CA ILE A 747 23.89 -16.43 -17.18
C ILE A 747 22.55 -17.10 -17.51
N PRO A 748 22.14 -17.21 -18.79
CA PRO A 748 20.91 -17.90 -19.13
C PRO A 748 21.02 -19.41 -18.85
N TYR A 749 19.95 -20.01 -18.34
CA TYR A 749 19.79 -21.46 -18.38
C TYR A 749 19.17 -21.88 -19.71
N SER A 750 19.78 -22.84 -20.41
CA SER A 750 19.33 -23.33 -21.71
C SER A 750 19.41 -24.86 -21.79
N THR A 751 18.61 -25.48 -22.64
CA THR A 751 18.46 -26.94 -22.73
C THR A 751 18.27 -27.40 -24.17
N SER A 752 18.72 -28.61 -24.49
CA SER A 752 18.54 -29.23 -25.81
C SER A 752 18.18 -30.72 -25.71
N TYR A 753 17.08 -31.02 -25.01
CA TYR A 753 16.73 -32.40 -24.64
C TYR A 753 16.41 -33.33 -25.82
N TYR A 754 15.73 -32.79 -26.83
CA TYR A 754 15.13 -33.58 -27.92
C TYR A 754 15.75 -33.33 -29.29
N LYS A 755 16.81 -32.51 -29.33
CA LYS A 755 17.62 -32.26 -30.51
C LYS A 755 19.08 -32.29 -30.06
N GLU A 756 19.88 -33.18 -30.64
CA GLU A 756 21.30 -33.24 -30.30
C GLU A 756 21.97 -31.92 -30.72
N ASP A 757 22.55 -31.23 -29.74
CA ASP A 757 23.22 -29.95 -29.88
C ASP A 757 24.24 -29.80 -28.73
N TRP A 758 25.01 -28.72 -28.74
CA TRP A 758 25.89 -28.36 -27.63
C TRP A 758 26.09 -26.84 -27.56
N GLY A 759 26.30 -26.34 -26.35
CA GLY A 759 26.62 -24.93 -26.15
C GLY A 759 27.01 -24.58 -24.73
N PHE A 760 27.49 -23.34 -24.59
CA PHE A 760 27.80 -22.72 -23.31
C PHE A 760 26.95 -21.47 -23.09
N CYS A 761 26.63 -21.20 -21.83
CA CYS A 761 25.98 -19.98 -21.39
C CYS A 761 26.97 -19.13 -20.58
N LEU A 762 26.89 -17.81 -20.72
CA LEU A 762 27.72 -16.86 -19.97
C LEU A 762 26.99 -15.52 -19.82
N THR A 763 27.52 -14.62 -19.02
CA THR A 763 26.98 -13.26 -18.97
C THR A 763 27.24 -12.52 -20.28
N HIS A 764 26.38 -11.58 -20.66
CA HIS A 764 26.61 -10.79 -21.86
C HIS A 764 27.91 -9.98 -21.78
N ARG A 765 28.25 -9.47 -20.58
CA ARG A 765 29.51 -8.76 -20.36
C ARG A 765 30.74 -9.65 -20.55
N GLU A 766 30.69 -10.90 -20.08
CA GLU A 766 31.79 -11.85 -20.31
C GLU A 766 31.97 -12.10 -21.81
N LEU A 767 30.88 -12.24 -22.58
CA LEU A 767 30.94 -12.38 -24.04
C LEU A 767 31.56 -11.16 -24.72
N GLU A 768 31.13 -9.94 -24.35
CA GLU A 768 31.69 -8.69 -24.91
C GLU A 768 33.17 -8.52 -24.57
N ALA A 769 33.62 -9.06 -23.43
CA ALA A 769 35.00 -9.01 -22.99
C ALA A 769 35.91 -10.09 -23.61
N LEU A 770 35.36 -11.07 -24.33
CA LEU A 770 36.17 -12.10 -24.98
C LEU A 770 37.02 -11.50 -26.11
N PRO A 771 38.35 -11.59 -26.04
CA PRO A 771 39.21 -11.16 -27.13
C PRO A 771 39.10 -12.12 -28.32
N GLU A 772 39.42 -11.62 -29.52
CA GLU A 772 39.66 -12.51 -30.66
C GLU A 772 40.85 -13.42 -30.34
N ASP A 773 40.60 -14.72 -30.25
CA ASP A 773 41.57 -15.73 -29.82
C ASP A 773 41.17 -17.11 -30.39
N GLN A 774 42.08 -18.08 -30.25
CA GLN A 774 41.75 -19.50 -30.39
C GLN A 774 41.30 -20.05 -29.05
N TYR A 775 40.11 -20.66 -29.05
CA TYR A 775 39.51 -21.25 -27.87
C TYR A 775 39.42 -22.76 -27.99
N GLU A 776 39.70 -23.47 -26.90
CA GLU A 776 39.49 -24.90 -26.76
C GLU A 776 38.22 -25.13 -25.93
N ALA A 777 37.16 -25.56 -26.61
CA ALA A 777 35.87 -25.89 -26.00
C ALA A 777 35.82 -27.39 -25.69
N VAL A 778 35.58 -27.71 -24.42
CA VAL A 778 35.52 -29.09 -23.92
C VAL A 778 34.22 -29.29 -23.15
N ILE A 779 33.44 -30.30 -23.53
CA ILE A 779 32.28 -30.79 -22.78
C ILE A 779 32.47 -32.29 -22.59
N GLU A 780 32.81 -32.70 -21.38
CA GLU A 780 32.97 -34.11 -21.00
C GLU A 780 31.63 -34.70 -20.54
N SER A 781 30.70 -34.83 -21.49
CA SER A 781 29.39 -35.42 -21.27
C SER A 781 29.24 -36.81 -21.91
N SER A 782 28.12 -37.48 -21.62
CA SER A 782 27.68 -38.69 -22.30
C SER A 782 26.18 -38.63 -22.52
N LEU A 783 25.71 -38.98 -23.72
CA LEU A 783 24.31 -39.13 -24.07
C LEU A 783 24.06 -40.55 -24.59
N THR A 784 23.64 -41.46 -23.72
CA THR A 784 23.61 -42.91 -23.99
C THR A 784 22.29 -43.54 -23.54
N GLU A 785 22.05 -44.80 -23.91
CA GLU A 785 20.94 -45.57 -23.32
C GLU A 785 21.12 -45.66 -21.80
N GLY A 786 20.03 -45.45 -21.07
CA GLY A 786 20.01 -45.46 -19.61
C GLY A 786 18.58 -45.42 -19.10
N SER A 787 18.30 -44.54 -18.14
CA SER A 787 16.95 -44.41 -17.61
C SER A 787 16.58 -42.98 -17.19
N LEU A 788 15.27 -42.72 -17.22
CA LEU A 788 14.65 -41.61 -16.53
C LEU A 788 14.34 -42.01 -15.10
N THR A 789 14.88 -41.24 -14.16
CA THR A 789 14.71 -41.45 -12.72
C THR A 789 13.60 -40.56 -12.17
N TYR A 790 12.72 -41.11 -11.32
CA TYR A 790 11.82 -40.29 -10.51
C TYR A 790 11.61 -40.87 -9.10
N GLY A 791 11.26 -40.01 -8.16
CA GLY A 791 10.90 -40.37 -6.79
C GLY A 791 9.38 -40.34 -6.57
N GLU A 792 8.85 -41.30 -5.83
CA GLU A 792 7.45 -41.34 -5.44
C GLU A 792 7.28 -41.81 -3.99
N MET A 793 6.34 -41.19 -3.29
CA MET A 793 6.00 -41.56 -1.91
C MET A 793 4.50 -41.51 -1.71
N PHE A 794 3.96 -42.53 -1.05
CA PHE A 794 2.53 -42.64 -0.76
C PHE A 794 2.30 -42.72 0.75
N LEU A 795 1.45 -41.82 1.27
CA LEU A 795 1.01 -41.79 2.65
C LEU A 795 -0.47 -42.19 2.72
N PRO A 796 -0.81 -43.35 3.31
CA PRO A 796 -2.21 -43.77 3.40
C PRO A 796 -3.00 -42.90 4.39
N GLY A 797 -4.21 -42.51 3.98
CA GLY A 797 -5.20 -41.84 4.83
C GLY A 797 -6.36 -42.74 5.21
N LYS A 798 -7.30 -42.19 5.98
CA LYS A 798 -8.58 -42.85 6.29
C LYS A 798 -9.49 -43.02 5.07
N ASN A 799 -9.41 -42.08 4.14
CA ASN A 799 -10.13 -42.06 2.87
C ASN A 799 -9.16 -42.51 1.75
N PRO A 800 -9.56 -43.49 0.91
CA PRO A 800 -8.76 -43.93 -0.23
C PRO A 800 -8.66 -42.90 -1.37
N GLU A 801 -9.45 -41.82 -1.34
CA GLU A 801 -9.25 -40.67 -2.24
C GLU A 801 -7.88 -40.01 -1.96
N GLU A 802 -7.20 -39.62 -3.03
CA GLU A 802 -5.82 -39.13 -3.02
C GLU A 802 -5.73 -37.62 -3.26
N VAL A 803 -4.82 -36.96 -2.55
CA VAL A 803 -4.30 -35.64 -2.90
C VAL A 803 -2.91 -35.82 -3.52
N LEU A 804 -2.74 -35.40 -4.77
CA LEU A 804 -1.47 -35.50 -5.50
C LEU A 804 -0.67 -34.20 -5.37
N LEU A 805 0.54 -34.29 -4.83
CA LEU A 805 1.47 -33.17 -4.70
C LEU A 805 2.74 -33.46 -5.50
N THR A 806 3.08 -32.61 -6.46
CA THR A 806 4.24 -32.85 -7.33
C THR A 806 5.21 -31.68 -7.29
N CYS A 807 6.49 -31.97 -7.41
CA CYS A 807 7.52 -30.98 -7.72
C CYS A 807 8.44 -31.58 -8.78
N TYR A 808 9.20 -30.73 -9.48
CA TYR A 808 10.10 -31.20 -10.50
C TYR A 808 11.58 -31.08 -10.16
N VAL A 809 12.34 -32.11 -10.53
CA VAL A 809 13.75 -32.33 -10.13
C VAL A 809 14.74 -32.22 -11.30
N CYS A 810 14.34 -31.58 -12.40
CA CYS A 810 15.15 -31.49 -13.61
C CYS A 810 16.07 -30.25 -13.69
N HIS A 811 15.78 -29.20 -12.93
CA HIS A 811 16.52 -27.93 -13.00
C HIS A 811 17.82 -28.01 -12.17
N PRO A 812 18.99 -27.55 -12.69
CA PRO A 812 20.29 -27.65 -12.03
C PRO A 812 20.47 -26.60 -10.89
N SER A 813 21.56 -25.83 -10.83
CA SER A 813 21.83 -24.87 -9.76
C SER A 813 20.98 -23.59 -9.84
N MET A 814 19.67 -23.74 -9.63
CA MET A 814 18.70 -22.66 -9.52
C MET A 814 17.79 -22.88 -8.31
N CYS A 815 17.49 -21.80 -7.58
CA CYS A 815 16.80 -21.89 -6.28
C CYS A 815 15.28 -21.93 -6.42
N ASN A 816 14.68 -20.82 -6.86
CA ASN A 816 13.22 -20.70 -6.89
C ASN A 816 12.58 -21.61 -7.95
N ASP A 817 13.30 -21.87 -9.03
CA ASP A 817 12.90 -22.80 -10.09
C ASP A 817 13.97 -23.92 -10.21
N ASN A 818 13.83 -25.06 -9.51
CA ASN A 818 12.74 -25.43 -8.60
C ASN A 818 13.24 -26.20 -7.38
N LEU A 819 14.38 -25.81 -6.80
CA LEU A 819 14.76 -26.38 -5.51
C LEU A 819 13.76 -26.02 -4.42
N SER A 820 13.09 -24.88 -4.51
CA SER A 820 12.06 -24.44 -3.55
C SER A 820 10.91 -25.45 -3.43
N GLY A 821 10.35 -25.92 -4.55
CA GLY A 821 9.31 -26.94 -4.56
C GLY A 821 9.79 -28.28 -4.00
N VAL A 822 11.03 -28.67 -4.32
CA VAL A 822 11.66 -29.91 -3.84
C VAL A 822 11.82 -29.91 -2.32
N VAL A 823 12.36 -28.83 -1.74
CA VAL A 823 12.54 -28.73 -0.29
C VAL A 823 11.21 -28.56 0.45
N LEU A 824 10.25 -27.83 -0.13
CA LEU A 824 8.90 -27.69 0.43
C LEU A 824 8.21 -29.04 0.53
N LEU A 825 8.17 -29.83 -0.55
CA LEU A 825 7.52 -31.14 -0.51
C LEU A 825 8.23 -32.09 0.44
N THR A 826 9.57 -32.06 0.49
CA THR A 826 10.34 -32.89 1.42
C THR A 826 9.92 -32.62 2.87
N GLN A 827 9.75 -31.35 3.23
CA GLN A 827 9.36 -30.95 4.57
C GLN A 827 7.87 -31.18 4.85
N LEU A 828 6.99 -30.91 3.88
CA LEU A 828 5.56 -31.17 4.00
C LEU A 828 5.27 -32.66 4.24
N ILE A 829 6.04 -33.56 3.60
CA ILE A 829 5.93 -35.00 3.83
C ILE A 829 6.27 -35.33 5.28
N LYS A 830 7.39 -34.79 5.82
CA LYS A 830 7.77 -34.99 7.24
C LYS A 830 6.65 -34.55 8.18
N GLU A 831 6.05 -33.38 7.92
CA GLU A 831 4.94 -32.86 8.72
C GLU A 831 3.64 -33.66 8.60
N LEU A 832 3.38 -34.31 7.47
CA LEU A 832 2.21 -35.17 7.30
C LEU A 832 2.43 -36.57 7.90
N GLN A 833 3.68 -37.05 7.94
CA GLN A 833 4.05 -38.28 8.62
C GLN A 833 4.02 -38.14 10.15
N SER A 834 4.30 -36.95 10.69
CA SER A 834 4.27 -36.69 12.15
C SER A 834 2.85 -36.64 12.73
N ARG A 835 1.81 -36.53 11.90
CA ARG A 835 0.40 -36.47 12.34
C ARG A 835 -0.14 -37.83 12.71
N CYS A 836 -0.94 -37.89 13.79
CA CYS A 836 -1.56 -39.13 14.27
C CYS A 836 -2.52 -39.80 13.27
N SER A 837 -3.11 -39.04 12.33
CA SER A 837 -3.97 -39.60 11.27
C SER A 837 -4.31 -38.56 10.19
N ASN A 838 -4.08 -38.90 8.92
CA ASN A 838 -4.50 -38.11 7.76
C ASN A 838 -5.89 -38.54 7.27
N TYR A 839 -6.75 -37.58 6.86
CA TYR A 839 -8.06 -37.89 6.30
C TYR A 839 -7.95 -38.46 4.88
N TYR A 840 -7.38 -37.72 3.94
CA TYR A 840 -7.05 -38.21 2.59
C TYR A 840 -5.76 -39.02 2.58
N SER A 841 -5.62 -39.89 1.57
CA SER A 841 -4.32 -40.43 1.19
C SER A 841 -3.55 -39.36 0.42
N TYR A 842 -2.23 -39.31 0.59
CA TYR A 842 -1.38 -38.31 -0.09
C TYR A 842 -0.32 -39.01 -0.93
N ARG A 843 -0.15 -38.54 -2.16
CA ARG A 843 0.88 -39.02 -3.07
C ARG A 843 1.81 -37.88 -3.44
N PHE A 844 3.11 -38.11 -3.32
CA PHE A 844 4.14 -37.12 -3.60
C PHE A 844 5.02 -37.59 -4.73
N LEU A 845 5.27 -36.73 -5.71
CA LEU A 845 6.12 -37.02 -6.86
C LEU A 845 7.28 -36.02 -6.96
N PHE A 846 8.49 -36.56 -7.13
CA PHE A 846 9.72 -35.85 -7.42
C PHE A 846 10.19 -36.28 -8.82
N ILE A 847 9.74 -35.57 -9.85
CA ILE A 847 9.74 -36.04 -11.25
C ILE A 847 10.41 -35.02 -12.18
N PRO A 848 11.06 -35.41 -13.29
CA PRO A 848 11.42 -34.45 -14.32
C PRO A 848 10.16 -33.74 -14.88
N GLU A 849 10.24 -32.43 -15.09
CA GLU A 849 9.13 -31.66 -15.66
C GLU A 849 8.72 -32.22 -17.03
N THR A 850 7.41 -32.21 -17.31
CA THR A 850 6.79 -32.79 -18.52
C THR A 850 7.01 -34.30 -18.66
N ILE A 851 8.20 -34.75 -19.06
CA ILE A 851 8.47 -36.15 -19.40
C ILE A 851 8.33 -37.09 -18.20
N GLY A 852 8.67 -36.64 -16.99
CA GLY A 852 8.48 -37.41 -15.77
C GLY A 852 7.01 -37.55 -15.38
N ALA A 853 6.22 -36.50 -15.53
CA ALA A 853 4.78 -36.53 -15.26
C ALA A 853 4.04 -37.46 -16.24
N ILE A 854 4.36 -37.35 -17.53
CA ILE A 854 3.82 -38.20 -18.60
C ILE A 854 4.19 -39.67 -18.34
N THR A 855 5.45 -39.93 -17.98
CA THR A 855 5.93 -41.27 -17.64
C THR A 855 5.19 -41.85 -16.44
N TRP A 856 4.99 -41.05 -15.38
CA TRP A 856 4.26 -41.48 -14.19
C TRP A 856 2.79 -41.79 -14.50
N LEU A 857 2.11 -40.91 -15.25
CA LEU A 857 0.71 -41.09 -15.66
C LEU A 857 0.52 -42.34 -16.52
N ALA A 858 1.41 -42.58 -17.50
CA ALA A 858 1.36 -43.78 -18.36
C ALA A 858 1.46 -45.08 -17.56
N ARG A 859 2.15 -45.05 -16.41
CA ARG A 859 2.32 -46.21 -15.51
C ARG A 859 1.22 -46.33 -14.46
N ASN A 860 0.47 -45.26 -14.21
CA ASN A 860 -0.51 -45.17 -13.12
C ASN A 860 -1.94 -44.87 -13.59
N GLU A 861 -2.23 -45.03 -14.88
CA GLU A 861 -3.53 -44.72 -15.49
C GLU A 861 -4.73 -45.25 -14.70
N ARG A 862 -4.63 -46.49 -14.20
CA ARG A 862 -5.69 -47.16 -13.41
C ARG A 862 -5.95 -46.52 -12.05
N ASN A 863 -4.99 -45.78 -11.50
CA ASN A 863 -5.07 -45.12 -10.20
C ASN A 863 -5.44 -43.64 -10.29
N ILE A 864 -5.45 -43.04 -11.49
CA ILE A 864 -5.75 -41.61 -11.68
C ILE A 864 -7.14 -41.25 -11.13
N GLY A 865 -8.13 -42.12 -11.28
CA GLY A 865 -9.50 -41.90 -10.80
C GLY A 865 -9.62 -41.76 -9.27
N LYS A 866 -8.57 -42.09 -8.50
CA LYS A 866 -8.54 -41.88 -7.04
C LYS A 866 -8.10 -40.47 -6.67
N ILE A 867 -7.45 -39.74 -7.57
CA ILE A 867 -6.92 -38.40 -7.30
C ILE A 867 -8.07 -37.40 -7.29
N LYS A 868 -8.34 -36.82 -6.13
CA LYS A 868 -9.42 -35.84 -5.93
C LYS A 868 -8.96 -34.41 -6.15
N HIS A 869 -7.74 -34.12 -5.71
CA HIS A 869 -7.13 -32.80 -5.73
C HIS A 869 -5.64 -32.94 -6.08
N GLY A 870 -5.03 -31.89 -6.61
CA GLY A 870 -3.59 -31.85 -6.72
C GLY A 870 -3.01 -30.45 -6.86
N LEU A 871 -1.75 -30.32 -6.47
CA LEU A 871 -0.96 -29.10 -6.59
C LEU A 871 0.45 -29.43 -7.10
N VAL A 872 1.00 -28.52 -7.91
CA VAL A 872 2.40 -28.53 -8.33
C VAL A 872 3.14 -27.47 -7.52
N ALA A 873 4.15 -27.88 -6.75
CA ALA A 873 5.00 -26.98 -5.97
C ALA A 873 6.18 -26.51 -6.82
N THR A 874 6.21 -25.21 -7.10
CA THR A 874 7.33 -24.51 -7.74
C THR A 874 7.29 -23.02 -7.44
N CYS A 875 8.44 -22.34 -7.45
CA CYS A 875 8.58 -20.91 -7.21
C CYS A 875 7.97 -20.44 -5.86
N VAL A 876 8.17 -21.25 -4.80
CA VAL A 876 7.56 -21.10 -3.47
C VAL A 876 8.49 -20.53 -2.40
#